data_AF-A0A931KDU8-F1
#
_entry.id   AF-A0A931KDU8-F1
#
_cell.length_a   1.000
_cell.length_b   1.000
_cell.length_c   1.000
_cell.angle_alpha   90.00
_cell.angle_beta   90.00
_cell.angle_gamma   90.00
#
_symmetry.space_group_name_H-M   'P 1'
#
loop_
_entity.id
_entity.type
_entity.pdbx_description
1 polymer ?
#
loop_
_entity_poly.entity_id
_entity_poly.type
_entity_poly.pdbx_seq_one_letter_code
_entity_poly.pdbx_strand_id
1 'polypeptide(L)'
;MPRSNKNRYRPVFALLEDRAVPAVDPVGTFAIVEGRLALPNQATTPRLNFDRGFFRYSPKGTVAVKIIGTASDGGDLTMGPAAYDILNNPTPSKPPRIVPSVHQFPAGRNSQIVNFKVGKFTFPISGGWSNRTGTYHVAMQLVGDANGDFVVNQADFKLIQGMIRNPASVSAQVYASADYDGNGTVNNRDLNLARQNANVNTTLRPLSFSTQFNPAVTVPFNGYVRSSTASILMTGSPNISYIATNLTIPSSAEVGGMVGSTGSATTTLPLAMGANVISVSGFDGFGQSRETALAIERAPTALVIVPDVVGSVPVDTTQSGLAAYYGNLGVPQSSLDITGEYTVLLSSLIGNGYVLGRDLFYSAYDWRITQAPVDATPDGTLSNLTADVLTQTTPAYQVSYFGNTLATMVMNDPTINTVDLVAVASGSMLARSYVQSPSLGATFTRNSTNYKLPSVDSLIMVNSPMEGIPQFFNAWNGNYTDAFYALTANIIANVNVIYAGVAAGTSVVNGPGFVIDKASITDPQTQQPSPLLFGQQYFAYFRQSIADYDFLSINSVLGNVNSDPLNSPNLLLDLNAGSTTANNPWLSRVNNSSATFGVTVSTVTQLIQQTGTGGTVWPLGQSAPIATIAGQVWYQSQVTANQGNGVSPITTLFGRFPGDSRINLQVWGSPAVVPPVGISFTPTNFPVSQIGLINNRDFLDWLKLRLTM
;
A
#
# COMPACT_ATOMS: atom_id res chain seq x y z
N MET A 1 32.18 -14.52 -8.74
CA MET A 1 30.78 -14.64 -8.28
C MET A 1 29.85 -14.43 -9.46
N PRO A 2 28.87 -15.31 -9.73
CA PRO A 2 27.93 -15.11 -10.82
C PRO A 2 27.01 -13.95 -10.48
N ARG A 3 26.91 -12.97 -11.38
CA ARG A 3 26.02 -11.81 -11.22
C ARG A 3 24.58 -12.32 -11.11
N SER A 4 24.01 -12.21 -9.92
CA SER A 4 22.58 -12.37 -9.68
C SER A 4 21.85 -11.33 -10.52
N ASN A 5 21.27 -11.77 -11.64
CA ASN A 5 20.34 -10.97 -12.43
C ASN A 5 19.15 -10.67 -11.51
N LYS A 6 19.10 -9.42 -11.03
CA LYS A 6 17.88 -8.84 -10.46
C LYS A 6 16.83 -8.85 -11.57
N ASN A 7 16.09 -9.95 -11.65
CA ASN A 7 14.82 -10.01 -12.36
C ASN A 7 13.90 -9.02 -11.67
N ARG A 8 13.93 -7.77 -12.15
CA ARG A 8 12.89 -6.80 -11.86
C ARG A 8 11.59 -7.46 -12.31
N TYR A 9 10.78 -7.89 -11.35
CA TYR A 9 9.37 -8.12 -11.56
C TYR A 9 8.80 -6.80 -12.08
N ARG A 10 8.80 -6.62 -13.40
CA ARG A 10 7.91 -5.65 -14.03
C ARG A 10 6.54 -6.29 -13.87
N PRO A 11 5.59 -5.69 -13.12
CA PRO A 11 4.21 -6.07 -13.27
C PRO A 11 3.93 -5.98 -14.77
N VAL A 12 3.67 -7.14 -15.39
CA VAL A 12 3.11 -7.16 -16.72
C VAL A 12 1.72 -6.60 -16.51
N PHE A 13 1.57 -5.29 -16.67
CA PHE A 13 0.28 -4.75 -17.00
C PHE A 13 -0.15 -5.58 -18.21
N ALA A 14 -1.15 -6.45 -18.00
CA ALA A 14 -1.94 -6.92 -19.12
C ALA A 14 -2.44 -5.62 -19.74
N LEU A 15 -1.78 -5.19 -20.82
CA LEU A 15 -2.35 -4.24 -21.74
C LEU A 15 -3.71 -4.83 -22.06
N LEU A 16 -4.75 -4.25 -21.44
CA LEU A 16 -6.13 -4.48 -21.85
C LEU A 16 -6.10 -4.34 -23.36
N GLU A 17 -6.43 -5.44 -24.02
CA GLU A 17 -6.18 -5.74 -25.43
C GLU A 17 -6.25 -4.50 -26.30
N ASP A 18 -5.27 -4.36 -27.22
CA ASP A 18 -5.37 -3.45 -28.36
C ASP A 18 -6.74 -3.70 -29.01
N ARG A 19 -7.72 -2.88 -28.63
CA ARG A 19 -9.04 -2.93 -29.24
C ARG A 19 -8.78 -2.48 -30.66
N ALA A 20 -8.86 -3.41 -31.61
CA ALA A 20 -8.98 -3.05 -33.00
C ALA A 20 -10.04 -1.95 -33.07
N VAL A 21 -9.62 -0.74 -33.41
CA VAL A 21 -10.53 0.38 -33.58
C VAL A 21 -11.59 -0.15 -34.54
N PRO A 22 -12.87 -0.22 -34.15
CA PRO A 22 -13.91 -0.69 -35.05
C PRO A 22 -13.77 0.06 -36.37
N ALA A 23 -13.96 -0.64 -37.49
CA ALA A 23 -13.94 -0.03 -38.81
C ALA A 23 -14.70 1.30 -38.76
N VAL A 24 -14.09 2.37 -39.29
CA VAL A 24 -14.61 3.74 -39.22
C VAL A 24 -16.12 3.73 -39.43
N ASP A 25 -16.86 4.21 -38.43
CA ASP A 25 -18.32 4.19 -38.49
C ASP A 25 -18.81 4.84 -39.78
N PRO A 26 -19.77 4.24 -40.48
CA PRO A 26 -20.23 4.79 -41.75
C PRO A 26 -20.89 6.17 -41.52
N VAL A 27 -20.74 7.06 -42.50
CA VAL A 27 -21.20 8.45 -42.46
C VAL A 27 -22.71 8.49 -42.15
N GLY A 28 -23.15 9.40 -41.29
CA GLY A 28 -24.56 9.49 -40.88
C GLY A 28 -24.99 8.53 -39.76
N THR A 29 -24.04 7.87 -39.09
CA THR A 29 -24.31 7.13 -37.85
C THR A 29 -24.72 8.11 -36.75
N PHE A 30 -25.99 8.08 -36.33
CA PHE A 30 -26.53 9.01 -35.34
C PHE A 30 -26.64 8.39 -33.94
N ALA A 31 -26.60 7.07 -33.83
CA ALA A 31 -26.65 6.37 -32.56
C ALA A 31 -25.82 5.08 -32.61
N ILE A 32 -25.24 4.75 -31.47
CA ILE A 32 -24.45 3.55 -31.24
C ILE A 32 -24.98 2.86 -29.98
N VAL A 33 -25.19 1.56 -30.09
CA VAL A 33 -25.51 0.70 -28.94
C VAL A 33 -24.42 -0.34 -28.79
N GLU A 34 -23.72 -0.31 -27.66
CA GLU A 34 -22.77 -1.36 -27.28
C GLU A 34 -23.43 -2.37 -26.35
N GLY A 35 -23.06 -3.64 -26.47
CA GLY A 35 -23.47 -4.69 -25.55
C GLY A 35 -22.50 -5.86 -25.51
N ARG A 36 -22.82 -6.87 -24.70
CA ARG A 36 -21.99 -8.07 -24.52
C ARG A 36 -22.81 -9.34 -24.56
N LEU A 37 -22.33 -10.33 -25.30
CA LEU A 37 -22.82 -11.71 -25.27
C LEU A 37 -21.94 -12.50 -24.28
N ALA A 38 -22.46 -12.75 -23.09
CA ALA A 38 -21.70 -13.40 -22.01
C ALA A 38 -21.59 -14.92 -22.21
N LEU A 39 -22.59 -15.54 -22.85
CA LEU A 39 -22.63 -16.99 -23.10
C LEU A 39 -22.86 -17.29 -24.59
N PRO A 40 -22.32 -18.41 -25.10
CA PRO A 40 -22.70 -18.94 -26.40
C PRO A 40 -24.22 -19.08 -26.50
N ASN A 41 -24.80 -18.75 -27.66
CA ASN A 41 -26.25 -18.74 -27.91
C ASN A 41 -27.08 -17.76 -27.07
N GLN A 42 -26.45 -16.91 -26.25
CA GLN A 42 -27.19 -15.84 -25.60
C GLN A 42 -27.68 -14.84 -26.65
N ALA A 43 -28.90 -14.34 -26.47
CA ALA A 43 -29.36 -13.15 -27.14
C ALA A 43 -29.43 -12.00 -26.13
N THR A 44 -28.99 -10.83 -26.53
CA THR A 44 -29.29 -9.57 -25.82
C THR A 44 -30.37 -8.83 -26.58
N THR A 45 -31.10 -7.94 -25.93
CA THR A 45 -32.26 -7.27 -26.54
C THR A 45 -32.22 -5.79 -26.20
N PRO A 46 -31.41 -4.99 -26.92
CA PRO A 46 -31.38 -3.56 -26.69
C PRO A 46 -32.76 -2.93 -26.82
N ARG A 47 -32.99 -1.88 -26.04
CA ARG A 47 -34.26 -1.14 -26.04
C ARG A 47 -34.01 0.24 -26.63
N LEU A 48 -34.73 0.57 -27.68
CA LEU A 48 -34.64 1.85 -28.38
C LEU A 48 -35.91 2.66 -28.19
N ASN A 49 -35.78 3.96 -28.04
CA ASN A 49 -36.89 4.89 -27.85
C ASN A 49 -36.98 5.86 -29.03
N PHE A 50 -37.84 5.55 -29.99
CA PHE A 50 -38.14 6.43 -31.10
C PHE A 50 -39.20 7.44 -30.65
N ASP A 51 -38.77 8.53 -30.03
CA ASP A 51 -39.62 9.61 -29.54
C ASP A 51 -39.54 10.87 -30.42
N ARG A 52 -40.58 11.71 -30.40
CA ARG A 52 -40.60 12.98 -31.13
C ARG A 52 -39.59 14.00 -30.61
N GLY A 53 -39.06 13.85 -29.40
CA GLY A 53 -37.96 14.64 -28.88
C GLY A 53 -36.62 14.34 -29.57
N PHE A 54 -36.46 13.16 -30.17
CA PHE A 54 -35.23 12.75 -30.86
C PHE A 54 -35.32 12.85 -32.38
N PHE A 55 -36.54 12.77 -32.93
CA PHE A 55 -36.76 12.73 -34.38
C PHE A 55 -37.89 13.66 -34.83
N ARG A 56 -37.66 14.34 -35.96
CA ARG A 56 -38.75 14.78 -36.82
C ARG A 56 -39.12 13.64 -37.77
N TYR A 57 -40.35 13.18 -37.71
CA TYR A 57 -40.82 12.06 -38.56
C TYR A 57 -41.21 12.54 -39.96
N SER A 58 -41.18 11.62 -40.92
CA SER A 58 -41.70 11.86 -42.27
C SER A 58 -43.20 12.22 -42.22
N PRO A 59 -43.79 12.75 -43.31
CA PRO A 59 -45.24 13.00 -43.38
C PRO A 59 -46.10 11.74 -43.13
N LYS A 60 -45.55 10.54 -43.29
CA LYS A 60 -46.20 9.26 -43.00
C LYS A 60 -46.11 8.84 -41.53
N GLY A 61 -45.48 9.64 -40.68
CA GLY A 61 -45.28 9.37 -39.26
C GLY A 61 -44.27 8.26 -38.97
N THR A 62 -43.34 7.99 -39.89
CA THR A 62 -42.31 6.95 -39.76
C THR A 62 -40.90 7.50 -39.98
N VAL A 63 -39.89 6.81 -39.45
CA VAL A 63 -38.46 7.00 -39.73
C VAL A 63 -37.84 5.67 -40.13
N ALA A 64 -37.21 5.64 -41.31
CA ALA A 64 -36.43 4.51 -41.80
C ALA A 64 -35.01 4.58 -41.22
N VAL A 65 -34.56 3.51 -40.56
CA VAL A 65 -33.22 3.42 -39.96
C VAL A 65 -32.54 2.16 -40.46
N LYS A 66 -31.28 2.31 -40.88
CA LYS A 66 -30.38 1.18 -41.17
C LYS A 66 -29.65 0.85 -39.87
N ILE A 67 -29.82 -0.38 -39.40
CA ILE A 67 -29.18 -0.91 -38.19
C ILE A 67 -28.06 -1.83 -38.67
N ILE A 68 -26.84 -1.65 -38.18
CA ILE A 68 -25.66 -2.42 -38.55
C ILE A 68 -25.02 -2.97 -37.27
N GLY A 69 -25.04 -4.28 -37.09
CA GLY A 69 -24.32 -4.97 -36.02
C GLY A 69 -22.88 -5.30 -36.43
N THR A 70 -21.96 -5.31 -35.48
CA THR A 70 -20.58 -5.75 -35.70
C THR A 70 -20.08 -6.36 -34.40
N ALA A 71 -19.64 -7.62 -34.43
CA ALA A 71 -18.98 -8.21 -33.28
C ALA A 71 -17.56 -7.62 -33.15
N SER A 72 -17.04 -7.53 -31.93
CA SER A 72 -15.70 -6.97 -31.68
C SER A 72 -14.56 -7.75 -32.36
N ASP A 73 -14.77 -9.03 -32.63
CA ASP A 73 -13.85 -9.91 -33.37
C ASP A 73 -13.97 -9.77 -34.89
N GLY A 74 -14.78 -8.82 -35.37
CA GLY A 74 -14.97 -8.50 -36.78
C GLY A 74 -15.91 -9.45 -37.54
N GLY A 75 -16.56 -10.41 -36.88
CA GLY A 75 -17.49 -11.30 -37.57
C GLY A 75 -18.97 -11.06 -37.29
N ASP A 76 -19.77 -11.97 -37.83
CA ASP A 76 -21.19 -11.72 -38.07
C ASP A 76 -22.07 -11.94 -36.83
N LEU A 77 -22.98 -11.00 -36.61
CA LEU A 77 -24.06 -11.06 -35.62
C LEU A 77 -25.38 -11.43 -36.29
N THR A 78 -26.17 -12.24 -35.61
CA THR A 78 -27.56 -12.47 -36.02
C THR A 78 -28.47 -11.49 -35.29
N MET A 79 -29.11 -10.60 -36.05
CA MET A 79 -30.14 -9.70 -35.54
C MET A 79 -31.53 -10.23 -35.88
N GLY A 80 -32.39 -10.41 -34.89
CA GLY A 80 -33.80 -10.69 -35.12
C GLY A 80 -34.59 -9.43 -35.49
N PRO A 81 -35.87 -9.61 -35.87
CA PRO A 81 -36.72 -8.51 -36.26
C PRO A 81 -36.96 -7.55 -35.10
N ALA A 82 -37.05 -6.25 -35.41
CA ALA A 82 -37.49 -5.26 -34.44
C ALA A 82 -38.96 -5.46 -34.07
N ALA A 83 -39.25 -5.37 -32.77
CA ALA A 83 -40.55 -5.55 -32.17
C ALA A 83 -40.86 -4.40 -31.20
N TYR A 84 -42.15 -4.12 -30.95
CA TYR A 84 -42.53 -3.19 -29.89
C TYR A 84 -42.14 -3.75 -28.52
N ASP A 85 -41.59 -2.91 -27.65
CA ASP A 85 -41.27 -3.28 -26.27
C ASP A 85 -42.56 -3.43 -25.45
N ILE A 86 -42.94 -4.67 -25.13
CA ILE A 86 -44.19 -4.98 -24.41
C ILE A 86 -44.00 -4.95 -22.87
N LEU A 87 -42.76 -4.88 -22.36
CA LEU A 87 -42.49 -5.02 -20.92
C LEU A 87 -43.01 -3.85 -20.05
N ASN A 88 -43.41 -2.73 -20.64
CA ASN A 88 -44.07 -1.63 -19.92
C ASN A 88 -45.61 -1.69 -19.98
N ASN A 89 -46.20 -2.77 -20.50
CA ASN A 89 -47.66 -2.95 -20.56
C ASN A 89 -48.04 -4.34 -20.01
N PRO A 90 -48.42 -4.46 -18.72
CA PRO A 90 -48.45 -5.72 -17.96
C PRO A 90 -49.58 -6.71 -18.31
N THR A 91 -50.06 -6.74 -19.55
CA THR A 91 -51.05 -7.74 -19.99
C THR A 91 -50.64 -8.39 -21.32
N PRO A 92 -49.94 -9.54 -21.31
CA PRO A 92 -49.56 -10.24 -22.52
C PRO A 92 -50.63 -11.26 -22.91
N SER A 93 -51.51 -10.91 -23.85
CA SER A 93 -52.27 -11.92 -24.62
C SER A 93 -51.99 -11.86 -26.13
N LYS A 94 -51.09 -10.98 -26.58
CA LYS A 94 -50.74 -10.85 -27.99
C LYS A 94 -49.22 -10.85 -28.19
N PRO A 95 -48.71 -11.66 -29.13
CA PRO A 95 -47.29 -11.68 -29.47
C PRO A 95 -46.84 -10.29 -29.96
N PRO A 96 -45.54 -9.95 -29.82
CA PRO A 96 -45.00 -8.72 -30.35
C PRO A 96 -45.37 -8.56 -31.82
N ARG A 97 -46.02 -7.44 -32.17
CA ARG A 97 -46.33 -7.14 -33.55
C ARG A 97 -45.03 -6.80 -34.25
N ILE A 98 -44.50 -7.76 -35.00
CA ILE A 98 -43.34 -7.59 -35.87
C ILE A 98 -43.62 -6.40 -36.78
N VAL A 99 -42.73 -5.41 -36.73
CA VAL A 99 -42.80 -4.30 -37.67
C VAL A 99 -42.42 -4.87 -39.04
N PRO A 100 -43.22 -4.66 -40.10
CA PRO A 100 -42.83 -5.10 -41.43
C PRO A 100 -41.46 -4.49 -41.77
N SER A 101 -40.44 -5.34 -41.80
CA SER A 101 -39.14 -4.97 -42.32
C SER A 101 -39.35 -4.64 -43.79
N VAL A 102 -38.95 -3.43 -44.21
CA VAL A 102 -39.14 -3.06 -45.61
C VAL A 102 -38.21 -3.87 -46.51
N HIS A 103 -37.07 -4.34 -46.00
CA HIS A 103 -36.28 -5.43 -46.58
C HIS A 103 -35.40 -6.06 -45.50
N GLN A 104 -35.66 -7.33 -45.15
CA GLN A 104 -34.62 -8.16 -44.54
C GLN A 104 -33.62 -8.52 -45.64
N PHE A 105 -32.33 -8.21 -45.45
CA PHE A 105 -31.29 -8.82 -46.26
C PHE A 105 -31.37 -10.35 -46.12
N PRO A 106 -30.85 -11.13 -47.08
CA PRO A 106 -30.75 -12.58 -46.92
C PRO A 106 -30.19 -12.91 -45.54
N ALA A 107 -30.81 -13.88 -44.85
CA ALA A 107 -30.38 -14.29 -43.52
C ALA A 107 -28.86 -14.53 -43.50
N GLY A 108 -28.15 -13.89 -42.56
CA GLY A 108 -26.68 -13.97 -42.45
C GLY A 108 -25.92 -12.67 -42.73
N ARG A 109 -26.58 -11.51 -42.87
CA ARG A 109 -25.89 -10.20 -42.89
C ARG A 109 -26.14 -9.42 -41.61
N ASN A 110 -25.13 -8.69 -41.14
CA ASN A 110 -25.19 -7.89 -39.91
C ASN A 110 -25.93 -6.56 -40.09
N SER A 111 -26.92 -6.45 -40.98
CA SER A 111 -27.69 -5.21 -41.11
C SER A 111 -29.17 -5.45 -41.38
N GLN A 112 -30.00 -4.44 -41.13
CA GLN A 112 -31.43 -4.43 -41.49
C GLN A 112 -31.93 -2.98 -41.64
N ILE A 113 -32.90 -2.77 -42.54
CA ILE A 113 -33.63 -1.50 -42.62
C ILE A 113 -35.01 -1.66 -41.98
N VAL A 114 -35.31 -0.80 -41.01
CA VAL A 114 -36.57 -0.84 -40.24
C VAL A 114 -37.26 0.52 -40.28
N ASN A 115 -38.57 0.52 -40.51
CA ASN A 115 -39.42 1.71 -40.45
C ASN A 115 -40.07 1.82 -39.08
N PHE A 116 -39.53 2.67 -38.22
CA PHE A 116 -40.05 2.90 -36.89
C PHE A 116 -41.15 3.96 -36.89
N LYS A 117 -42.21 3.72 -36.10
CA LYS A 117 -43.15 4.76 -35.65
C LYS A 117 -42.68 5.30 -34.30
N VAL A 118 -43.40 6.29 -33.76
CA VAL A 118 -43.18 6.72 -32.37
C VAL A 118 -43.43 5.54 -31.43
N GLY A 119 -42.47 5.24 -30.54
CA GLY A 119 -42.60 4.16 -29.56
C GLY A 119 -41.25 3.59 -29.07
N LYS A 120 -41.36 2.64 -28.14
CA LYS A 120 -40.21 1.85 -27.64
C LYS A 120 -40.14 0.52 -28.38
N PHE A 121 -38.94 0.16 -28.82
CA PHE A 121 -38.70 -1.02 -29.63
C PHE A 121 -37.54 -1.82 -29.08
N THR A 122 -37.54 -3.12 -29.35
CA THR A 122 -36.42 -3.99 -29.07
C THR A 122 -36.11 -4.89 -30.26
N PHE A 123 -34.90 -5.41 -30.34
CA PHE A 123 -34.51 -6.39 -31.34
C PHE A 123 -33.47 -7.33 -30.72
N PRO A 124 -33.64 -8.66 -30.84
CA PRO A 124 -32.69 -9.59 -30.26
C PRO A 124 -31.42 -9.62 -31.12
N ILE A 125 -30.26 -9.64 -30.46
CA ILE A 125 -28.93 -9.77 -31.05
C ILE A 125 -28.28 -11.00 -30.45
N SER A 126 -27.87 -11.94 -31.28
CA SER A 126 -27.13 -13.13 -30.86
C SER A 126 -25.89 -13.36 -31.71
N GLY A 127 -24.98 -14.20 -31.20
CA GLY A 127 -23.78 -14.64 -31.92
C GLY A 127 -24.05 -15.59 -33.09
N GLY A 128 -25.32 -15.78 -33.47
CA GLY A 128 -25.75 -16.71 -34.50
C GLY A 128 -25.33 -18.17 -34.24
N TRP A 129 -25.28 -18.96 -35.31
CA TRP A 129 -24.79 -20.35 -35.30
C TRP A 129 -23.31 -20.47 -34.91
N SER A 130 -22.56 -19.37 -34.96
CA SER A 130 -21.16 -19.31 -34.56
C SER A 130 -20.93 -19.28 -33.05
N ASN A 131 -21.99 -19.33 -32.22
CA ASN A 131 -21.86 -19.43 -30.75
C ASN A 131 -21.00 -18.30 -30.13
N ARG A 132 -20.96 -17.13 -30.78
CA ARG A 132 -20.04 -16.05 -30.41
C ARG A 132 -20.34 -15.49 -29.02
N THR A 133 -19.27 -15.12 -28.34
CA THR A 133 -19.28 -14.36 -27.07
C THR A 133 -18.38 -13.13 -27.24
N GLY A 134 -18.51 -12.15 -26.35
CA GLY A 134 -17.73 -10.92 -26.41
C GLY A 134 -18.58 -9.68 -26.61
N THR A 135 -17.94 -8.55 -26.85
CA THR A 135 -18.63 -7.28 -27.06
C THR A 135 -19.13 -7.17 -28.49
N TYR A 136 -20.21 -6.42 -28.67
CA TYR A 136 -20.72 -6.07 -29.97
C TYR A 136 -21.06 -4.59 -30.02
N HIS A 137 -21.12 -4.09 -31.26
CA HIS A 137 -21.41 -2.73 -31.60
C HIS A 137 -22.59 -2.71 -32.58
N VAL A 138 -23.60 -1.88 -32.33
CA VAL A 138 -24.71 -1.64 -33.26
C VAL A 138 -24.77 -0.17 -33.64
N ALA A 139 -24.38 0.13 -34.88
CA ALA A 139 -24.50 1.45 -35.48
C ALA A 139 -25.89 1.64 -36.09
N MET A 140 -26.45 2.83 -35.94
CA MET A 140 -27.72 3.22 -36.54
C MET A 140 -27.53 4.44 -37.43
N GLN A 141 -27.95 4.30 -38.69
CA GLN A 141 -27.86 5.34 -39.69
C GLN A 141 -29.24 5.77 -40.15
N LEU A 142 -29.39 7.07 -40.39
CA LEU A 142 -30.61 7.61 -40.92
C LEU A 142 -30.67 7.32 -42.43
N VAL A 143 -31.64 6.50 -42.85
CA VAL A 143 -31.75 6.14 -44.28
C VAL A 143 -32.06 7.40 -45.09
N GLY A 144 -31.23 7.69 -46.08
CA GLY A 144 -31.33 8.88 -46.92
C GLY A 144 -30.49 10.07 -46.51
N ASP A 145 -29.81 10.04 -45.36
CA ASP A 145 -28.80 11.03 -44.98
C ASP A 145 -27.46 10.58 -45.57
N ALA A 146 -27.13 11.08 -46.75
CA ALA A 146 -25.96 10.63 -47.52
C ALA A 146 -24.73 11.50 -47.24
N ASN A 147 -24.93 12.74 -46.77
CA ASN A 147 -23.86 13.67 -46.42
C ASN A 147 -23.49 13.64 -44.92
N GLY A 148 -24.29 12.97 -44.08
CA GLY A 148 -24.05 12.84 -42.64
C GLY A 148 -24.42 14.07 -41.81
N ASP A 149 -25.29 14.94 -42.32
CA ASP A 149 -25.75 16.14 -41.62
C ASP A 149 -26.95 15.87 -40.68
N PHE A 150 -27.40 14.61 -40.61
CA PHE A 150 -28.52 14.12 -39.81
C PHE A 150 -29.89 14.68 -40.23
N VAL A 151 -30.01 15.16 -41.47
CA VAL A 151 -31.24 15.72 -42.06
C VAL A 151 -31.43 15.21 -43.50
N VAL A 152 -32.43 14.38 -43.74
CA VAL A 152 -32.72 13.86 -45.09
C VAL A 152 -33.43 14.93 -45.94
N ASN A 153 -32.69 15.54 -46.85
CA ASN A 153 -33.16 16.67 -47.65
C ASN A 153 -32.72 16.60 -49.13
N GLN A 154 -32.95 17.70 -49.87
CA GLN A 154 -32.68 17.76 -51.31
C GLN A 154 -31.17 17.65 -51.64
N ALA A 155 -30.29 18.02 -50.72
CA ALA A 155 -28.85 17.85 -50.87
C ALA A 155 -28.48 16.36 -50.95
N ASP A 156 -29.04 15.53 -50.07
CA ASP A 156 -28.83 14.08 -50.09
C ASP A 156 -29.34 13.45 -51.37
N PHE A 157 -30.53 13.85 -51.84
CA PHE A 157 -31.09 13.31 -53.07
C PHE A 157 -30.19 13.64 -54.27
N LYS A 158 -29.64 14.86 -54.33
CA LYS A 158 -28.68 15.25 -55.38
C LYS A 158 -27.38 14.47 -55.25
N LEU A 159 -26.90 14.25 -54.03
CA LEU A 159 -25.67 13.50 -53.77
C LEU A 159 -25.83 12.03 -54.21
N ILE A 160 -26.90 11.35 -53.79
CA ILE A 160 -27.24 9.98 -54.21
C ILE A 160 -27.40 9.91 -55.73
N GLN A 161 -28.13 10.84 -56.36
CA GLN A 161 -28.25 10.90 -57.83
C GLN A 161 -26.90 11.09 -58.53
N GLY A 162 -25.99 11.86 -57.93
CA GLY A 162 -24.62 12.02 -58.39
C GLY A 162 -23.87 10.68 -58.34
N MET A 163 -23.96 9.95 -57.23
CA MET A 163 -23.34 8.63 -57.07
C MET A 163 -23.88 7.60 -58.07
N ILE A 164 -25.18 7.60 -58.36
CA ILE A 164 -25.80 6.72 -59.37
C ILE A 164 -25.19 6.96 -60.76
N ARG A 165 -24.89 8.21 -61.10
CA ARG A 165 -24.31 8.59 -62.40
C ARG A 165 -22.79 8.41 -62.44
N ASN A 166 -22.11 8.69 -61.32
CA ASN A 166 -20.67 8.65 -61.21
C ASN A 166 -20.27 8.24 -59.77
N PRO A 167 -20.15 6.92 -59.48
CA PRO A 167 -19.75 6.41 -58.16
C PRO A 167 -18.44 6.99 -57.63
N ALA A 168 -17.48 7.30 -58.51
CA ALA A 168 -16.18 7.85 -58.17
C ALA A 168 -16.21 9.34 -57.77
N SER A 169 -17.37 9.99 -57.78
CA SER A 169 -17.53 11.40 -57.41
C SER A 169 -17.44 11.67 -55.90
N VAL A 170 -17.47 10.63 -55.08
CA VAL A 170 -17.38 10.71 -53.61
C VAL A 170 -16.37 9.70 -53.08
N SER A 171 -15.99 9.82 -51.81
CA SER A 171 -15.12 8.82 -51.18
C SER A 171 -15.85 7.47 -51.05
N ALA A 172 -15.08 6.37 -51.01
CA ALA A 172 -15.63 5.03 -50.82
C ALA A 172 -16.50 4.91 -49.55
N GLN A 173 -16.15 5.64 -48.48
CA GLN A 173 -16.91 5.67 -47.23
C GLN A 173 -18.27 6.36 -47.39
N VAL A 174 -18.32 7.50 -48.09
CA VAL A 174 -19.57 8.21 -48.37
C VAL A 174 -20.45 7.37 -49.31
N TYR A 175 -19.86 6.74 -50.32
CA TYR A 175 -20.56 5.82 -51.23
C TYR A 175 -21.19 4.63 -50.48
N ALA A 176 -20.42 3.96 -49.62
CA ALA A 176 -20.89 2.83 -48.82
C ALA A 176 -21.99 3.23 -47.81
N SER A 177 -21.99 4.48 -47.35
CA SER A 177 -23.01 5.01 -46.43
C SER A 177 -24.34 5.32 -47.14
N ALA A 178 -24.29 5.62 -48.45
CA ALA A 178 -25.47 5.84 -49.29
C ALA A 178 -26.05 4.54 -49.89
N ASP A 179 -25.31 3.43 -49.84
CA ASP A 179 -25.80 2.08 -50.18
C ASP A 179 -26.60 1.52 -48.97
N TYR A 180 -27.83 1.98 -48.81
CA TYR A 180 -28.63 1.67 -47.62
C TYR A 180 -29.03 0.21 -47.60
N ASP A 181 -29.30 -0.37 -48.78
CA ASP A 181 -29.65 -1.78 -48.91
C ASP A 181 -28.42 -2.73 -48.97
N GLY A 182 -27.21 -2.19 -48.86
CA GLY A 182 -25.97 -2.95 -48.76
C GLY A 182 -25.73 -3.92 -49.93
N ASN A 183 -26.29 -3.64 -51.10
CA ASN A 183 -26.15 -4.51 -52.27
C ASN A 183 -24.78 -4.34 -52.98
N GLY A 184 -23.97 -3.38 -52.53
CA GLY A 184 -22.67 -2.99 -53.09
C GLY A 184 -22.75 -1.86 -54.12
N THR A 185 -23.95 -1.36 -54.44
CA THR A 185 -24.18 -0.36 -55.49
C THR A 185 -25.28 0.63 -55.10
N VAL A 186 -24.94 1.92 -55.08
CA VAL A 186 -25.92 3.01 -54.92
C VAL A 186 -26.74 3.14 -56.21
N ASN A 187 -28.04 2.84 -56.16
CA ASN A 187 -28.93 2.87 -57.32
C ASN A 187 -30.28 3.55 -57.03
N ASN A 188 -31.24 3.48 -57.96
CA ASN A 188 -32.55 4.11 -57.79
C ASN A 188 -33.33 3.58 -56.57
N ARG A 189 -33.01 2.37 -56.09
CA ARG A 189 -33.58 1.81 -54.87
C ARG A 189 -33.16 2.61 -53.64
N ASP A 190 -31.88 2.93 -53.50
CA ASP A 190 -31.37 3.77 -52.42
C ASP A 190 -31.97 5.18 -52.46
N LEU A 191 -32.11 5.76 -53.65
CA LEU A 191 -32.79 7.04 -53.82
C LEU A 191 -34.27 6.98 -53.39
N ASN A 192 -34.96 5.88 -53.67
CA ASN A 192 -36.35 5.68 -53.24
C ASN A 192 -36.45 5.48 -51.72
N LEU A 193 -35.50 4.75 -51.12
CA LEU A 193 -35.39 4.62 -49.66
C LEU A 193 -35.15 5.99 -49.01
N ALA A 194 -34.25 6.80 -49.57
CA ALA A 194 -34.00 8.16 -49.10
C ALA A 194 -35.25 9.03 -49.15
N ARG A 195 -36.02 8.97 -50.24
CA ARG A 195 -37.28 9.72 -50.38
C ARG A 195 -38.35 9.32 -49.36
N GLN A 196 -38.33 8.09 -48.84
CA GLN A 196 -39.27 7.68 -47.77
C GLN A 196 -39.03 8.48 -46.47
N ASN A 197 -37.79 8.93 -46.26
CA ASN A 197 -37.38 9.74 -45.14
C ASN A 197 -37.31 11.24 -45.44
N ALA A 198 -37.88 11.72 -46.55
CA ALA A 198 -37.83 13.15 -46.87
C ALA A 198 -38.33 14.03 -45.70
N ASN A 199 -37.49 14.99 -45.29
CA ASN A 199 -37.67 15.89 -44.15
C ASN A 199 -37.55 15.26 -42.76
N VAL A 200 -37.08 14.01 -42.67
CA VAL A 200 -36.69 13.41 -41.39
C VAL A 200 -35.38 14.02 -40.92
N ASN A 201 -35.28 14.32 -39.64
CA ASN A 201 -34.02 14.68 -39.00
C ASN A 201 -33.90 14.08 -37.60
N THR A 202 -32.68 14.06 -37.06
CA THR A 202 -32.43 13.65 -35.69
C THR A 202 -31.42 14.54 -34.96
N THR A 203 -31.69 14.78 -33.69
CA THR A 203 -30.77 15.44 -32.75
C THR A 203 -29.83 14.46 -32.07
N LEU A 204 -30.05 13.15 -32.23
CA LEU A 204 -29.20 12.13 -31.64
C LEU A 204 -27.80 12.17 -32.23
N ARG A 205 -26.83 11.92 -31.38
CA ARG A 205 -25.43 11.74 -31.75
C ARG A 205 -24.92 10.48 -31.06
N PRO A 206 -23.92 9.80 -31.62
CA PRO A 206 -23.25 8.70 -30.95
C PRO A 206 -22.87 9.09 -29.52
N LEU A 207 -23.15 8.21 -28.57
CA LEU A 207 -22.91 8.46 -27.16
C LEU A 207 -21.41 8.69 -26.89
N SER A 208 -21.04 9.95 -26.67
CA SER A 208 -19.75 10.29 -26.07
C SER A 208 -19.82 10.03 -24.58
N PHE A 209 -19.02 9.07 -24.11
CA PHE A 209 -18.88 8.72 -22.71
C PHE A 209 -17.47 8.17 -22.45
N SER A 210 -16.79 8.72 -21.46
CA SER A 210 -15.47 8.27 -21.02
C SER A 210 -15.35 8.40 -19.51
N THR A 211 -14.45 7.60 -18.93
CA THR A 211 -14.21 7.57 -17.49
C THR A 211 -12.72 7.59 -17.19
N GLN A 212 -12.37 8.20 -16.07
CA GLN A 212 -11.03 8.21 -15.51
C GLN A 212 -11.11 8.39 -13.99
N PHE A 213 -10.03 8.10 -13.28
CA PHE A 213 -9.93 8.48 -11.87
C PHE A 213 -9.89 10.00 -11.76
N ASN A 214 -10.60 10.57 -10.79
CA ASN A 214 -10.61 12.02 -10.56
C ASN A 214 -9.30 12.45 -9.88
N PRO A 215 -8.36 13.10 -10.59
CA PRO A 215 -7.03 13.40 -10.05
C PRO A 215 -7.05 14.39 -8.89
N ALA A 216 -8.14 15.15 -8.72
CA ALA A 216 -8.27 16.12 -7.63
C ALA A 216 -8.58 15.46 -6.27
N VAL A 217 -9.07 14.23 -6.27
CA VAL A 217 -9.52 13.51 -5.07
C VAL A 217 -8.78 12.18 -4.91
N THR A 218 -8.52 11.50 -6.02
CA THR A 218 -7.80 10.24 -6.08
C THR A 218 -6.57 10.46 -6.93
N VAL A 219 -5.40 10.32 -6.31
CA VAL A 219 -4.12 10.48 -7.01
C VAL A 219 -3.54 9.09 -7.20
N PRO A 220 -3.79 8.41 -8.35
CA PRO A 220 -3.06 7.21 -8.67
C PRO A 220 -1.57 7.51 -8.66
N PHE A 221 -0.82 6.70 -7.93
CA PHE A 221 0.63 6.75 -7.93
C PHE A 221 1.12 5.43 -8.52
N ASN A 222 1.78 5.46 -9.68
CA ASN A 222 2.25 4.27 -10.37
C ASN A 222 1.18 3.14 -10.54
N GLY A 223 -0.09 3.52 -10.74
CA GLY A 223 -1.19 2.57 -10.96
C GLY A 223 -1.85 2.03 -9.68
N TYR A 224 -1.51 2.56 -8.50
CA TYR A 224 -2.17 2.21 -7.24
C TYR A 224 -2.65 3.44 -6.47
N VAL A 225 -3.53 3.21 -5.48
CA VAL A 225 -4.02 4.20 -4.52
C VAL A 225 -3.99 3.61 -3.11
N ARG A 226 -3.97 4.46 -2.08
CA ARG A 226 -4.02 4.01 -0.66
C ARG A 226 -5.40 4.22 -0.02
N SER A 227 -6.25 5.01 -0.64
CA SER A 227 -7.62 5.25 -0.17
C SER A 227 -8.46 3.97 -0.28
N SER A 228 -9.36 3.76 0.68
CA SER A 228 -10.39 2.72 0.64
C SER A 228 -11.51 3.02 -0.36
N THR A 229 -11.46 4.17 -1.01
CA THR A 229 -12.40 4.58 -2.05
C THR A 229 -11.67 5.24 -3.22
N ALA A 230 -12.25 5.15 -4.42
CA ALA A 230 -11.82 5.90 -5.59
C ALA A 230 -12.92 6.83 -6.08
N SER A 231 -12.56 8.08 -6.35
CA SER A 231 -13.42 9.03 -7.05
C SER A 231 -13.20 8.86 -8.56
N ILE A 232 -14.30 8.69 -9.29
CA ILE A 232 -14.33 8.50 -10.73
C ILE A 232 -14.92 9.75 -11.35
N LEU A 233 -14.19 10.32 -12.30
CA LEU A 233 -14.66 11.40 -13.17
C LEU A 233 -15.20 10.78 -14.45
N MET A 234 -16.47 11.07 -14.73
CA MET A 234 -17.15 10.73 -15.96
C MET A 234 -17.25 11.98 -16.82
N THR A 235 -16.96 11.87 -18.11
CA THR A 235 -17.18 12.94 -19.08
C THR A 235 -17.95 12.40 -20.27
N GLY A 236 -18.91 13.18 -20.78
CA GLY A 236 -19.75 12.71 -21.86
C GLY A 236 -20.86 13.67 -22.25
N SER A 237 -21.82 13.15 -23.00
CA SER A 237 -23.00 13.92 -23.44
C SER A 237 -23.82 14.39 -22.22
N PRO A 238 -24.30 15.64 -22.18
CA PRO A 238 -25.12 16.12 -21.07
C PRO A 238 -26.39 15.29 -20.85
N ASN A 239 -26.79 15.14 -19.58
CA ASN A 239 -28.01 14.46 -19.14
C ASN A 239 -28.10 12.95 -19.46
N ILE A 240 -26.97 12.31 -19.78
CA ILE A 240 -26.95 10.84 -19.82
C ILE A 240 -26.89 10.31 -18.39
N SER A 241 -27.59 9.21 -18.16
CA SER A 241 -27.51 8.49 -16.89
C SER A 241 -26.30 7.58 -16.89
N TYR A 242 -25.78 7.25 -15.72
CA TYR A 242 -24.71 6.27 -15.57
C TYR A 242 -24.99 5.33 -14.41
N ILE A 243 -24.35 4.16 -14.44
CA ILE A 243 -24.23 3.21 -13.33
C ILE A 243 -22.75 2.84 -13.23
N ALA A 244 -22.19 2.93 -12.02
CA ALA A 244 -20.83 2.55 -11.71
C ALA A 244 -20.83 1.44 -10.63
N THR A 245 -19.99 0.43 -10.80
CA THR A 245 -19.83 -0.66 -9.84
C THR A 245 -18.39 -1.14 -9.78
N ASN A 246 -17.96 -1.58 -8.59
CA ASN A 246 -16.67 -2.25 -8.41
C ASN A 246 -16.91 -3.77 -8.48
N LEU A 247 -16.52 -4.38 -9.60
CA LEU A 247 -16.73 -5.80 -9.88
C LEU A 247 -15.89 -6.72 -9.00
N THR A 248 -14.83 -6.20 -8.36
CA THR A 248 -13.99 -6.99 -7.44
C THR A 248 -14.69 -7.24 -6.10
N ILE A 249 -15.60 -6.36 -5.68
CA ILE A 249 -16.33 -6.50 -4.41
C ILE A 249 -17.71 -7.10 -4.70
N PRO A 250 -17.99 -8.36 -4.33
CA PRO A 250 -19.28 -8.98 -4.63
C PRO A 250 -20.49 -8.24 -4.05
N SER A 251 -20.28 -7.50 -2.96
CA SER A 251 -21.29 -6.67 -2.28
C SER A 251 -21.29 -5.21 -2.70
N SER A 252 -20.54 -4.82 -3.73
CA SER A 252 -20.51 -3.44 -4.20
C SER A 252 -21.89 -3.02 -4.68
N ALA A 253 -22.45 -1.97 -4.09
CA ALA A 253 -23.69 -1.39 -4.58
C ALA A 253 -23.45 -0.67 -5.91
N GLU A 254 -24.38 -0.81 -6.84
CA GLU A 254 -24.41 0.02 -8.03
C GLU A 254 -24.68 1.48 -7.63
N VAL A 255 -23.79 2.38 -8.03
CA VAL A 255 -23.97 3.82 -7.81
C VAL A 255 -24.36 4.47 -9.13
N GLY A 256 -25.62 4.89 -9.21
CA GLY A 256 -26.16 5.58 -10.37
C GLY A 256 -26.13 7.11 -10.25
N GLY A 257 -26.19 7.80 -11.38
CA GLY A 257 -26.33 9.26 -11.43
C GLY A 257 -26.57 9.77 -12.84
N MET A 258 -26.45 11.08 -13.04
CA MET A 258 -26.53 11.72 -14.36
C MET A 258 -25.30 12.60 -14.61
N VAL A 259 -24.82 12.61 -15.85
CA VAL A 259 -23.82 13.56 -16.32
C VAL A 259 -24.47 14.94 -16.39
N GLY A 260 -23.87 15.91 -15.69
CA GLY A 260 -24.43 17.26 -15.59
C GLY A 260 -24.50 17.99 -16.93
N SER A 261 -25.15 19.15 -16.93
CA SER A 261 -25.24 20.02 -18.11
C SER A 261 -23.88 20.48 -18.65
N THR A 262 -22.83 20.45 -17.82
CA THR A 262 -21.44 20.74 -18.18
C THR A 262 -20.72 19.58 -18.88
N GLY A 263 -21.38 18.42 -19.04
CA GLY A 263 -20.78 17.23 -19.65
C GLY A 263 -19.87 16.43 -18.70
N SER A 264 -19.98 16.63 -17.38
CA SER A 264 -19.19 15.93 -16.38
C SER A 264 -20.02 15.46 -15.18
N ALA A 265 -19.61 14.36 -14.56
CA ALA A 265 -20.10 13.92 -13.25
C ALA A 265 -18.99 13.23 -12.47
N THR A 266 -19.15 13.16 -11.14
CA THR A 266 -18.24 12.44 -10.25
C THR A 266 -19.01 11.48 -9.37
N THR A 267 -18.45 10.29 -9.15
CA THR A 267 -18.96 9.33 -8.17
C THR A 267 -17.81 8.74 -7.37
N THR A 268 -18.11 8.15 -6.21
CA THR A 268 -17.11 7.50 -5.36
C THR A 268 -17.52 6.04 -5.15
N LEU A 269 -16.58 5.12 -5.35
CA LEU A 269 -16.79 3.69 -5.13
C LEU A 269 -15.82 3.15 -4.07
N PRO A 270 -16.23 2.16 -3.26
CA PRO A 270 -15.32 1.46 -2.37
C PRO A 270 -14.31 0.62 -3.16
N LEU A 271 -13.13 0.43 -2.59
CA LEU A 271 -12.05 -0.40 -3.11
C LEU A 271 -11.70 -1.52 -2.12
N ALA A 272 -11.63 -2.75 -2.61
CA ALA A 272 -11.02 -3.86 -1.90
C ALA A 272 -9.50 -3.67 -1.86
N MET A 273 -8.84 -4.31 -0.90
CA MET A 273 -7.39 -4.46 -0.93
C MET A 273 -6.94 -5.19 -2.21
N GLY A 274 -5.83 -4.75 -2.82
CA GLY A 274 -5.30 -5.34 -4.06
C GLY A 274 -5.97 -4.83 -5.33
N ALA A 275 -6.02 -5.65 -6.38
CA ALA A 275 -6.50 -5.25 -7.71
C ALA A 275 -8.03 -5.07 -7.76
N ASN A 276 -8.48 -3.90 -8.20
CA ASN A 276 -9.88 -3.54 -8.38
C ASN A 276 -10.20 -3.35 -9.86
N VAL A 277 -11.34 -3.88 -10.31
CA VAL A 277 -11.90 -3.63 -11.64
C VAL A 277 -13.24 -2.93 -11.48
N ILE A 278 -13.33 -1.72 -11.99
CA ILE A 278 -14.52 -0.88 -11.94
C ILE A 278 -15.15 -0.86 -13.33
N SER A 279 -16.45 -1.19 -13.40
CA SER A 279 -17.25 -0.99 -14.61
C SER A 279 -18.11 0.26 -14.45
N VAL A 280 -18.16 1.08 -15.49
CA VAL A 280 -19.06 2.23 -15.57
C VAL A 280 -19.77 2.20 -16.92
N SER A 281 -21.11 2.13 -16.86
CA SER A 281 -21.99 2.13 -18.01
C SER A 281 -22.77 3.44 -18.08
N GLY A 282 -22.64 4.17 -19.19
CA GLY A 282 -23.45 5.35 -19.52
C GLY A 282 -24.59 4.98 -20.45
N PHE A 283 -25.77 5.57 -20.26
CA PHE A 283 -26.95 5.36 -21.10
C PHE A 283 -27.76 6.64 -21.29
N ASP A 284 -28.29 6.83 -22.49
CA ASP A 284 -29.12 7.99 -22.82
C ASP A 284 -30.63 7.64 -22.90
N GLY A 285 -31.46 8.65 -23.16
CA GLY A 285 -32.91 8.46 -23.29
C GLY A 285 -33.37 7.77 -24.57
N PHE A 286 -32.48 7.60 -25.57
CA PHE A 286 -32.75 6.84 -26.78
C PHE A 286 -32.54 5.34 -26.56
N GLY A 287 -31.64 4.97 -25.65
CA GLY A 287 -31.24 3.58 -25.41
C GLY A 287 -29.84 3.26 -25.94
N GLN A 288 -29.04 4.27 -26.26
CA GLN A 288 -27.59 4.09 -26.42
C GLN A 288 -27.00 3.66 -25.08
N SER A 289 -26.04 2.76 -25.12
CA SER A 289 -25.24 2.35 -23.97
C SER A 289 -23.78 2.26 -24.35
N ARG A 290 -22.92 2.67 -23.41
CA ARG A 290 -21.47 2.57 -23.54
C ARG A 290 -20.86 2.16 -22.21
N GLU A 291 -20.09 1.08 -22.21
CA GLU A 291 -19.41 0.55 -21.04
C GLU A 291 -17.91 0.85 -21.08
N THR A 292 -17.40 1.35 -19.98
CA THR A 292 -15.97 1.61 -19.76
C THR A 292 -15.51 0.84 -18.53
N ALA A 293 -14.24 0.44 -18.51
CA ALA A 293 -13.65 -0.23 -17.36
C ALA A 293 -12.39 0.51 -16.92
N LEU A 294 -12.21 0.63 -15.60
CA LEU A 294 -11.01 1.16 -14.96
C LEU A 294 -10.40 0.07 -14.08
N ALA A 295 -9.07 -0.01 -14.08
CA ALA A 295 -8.33 -0.88 -13.18
C ALA A 295 -7.46 -0.03 -12.25
N ILE A 296 -7.45 -0.38 -10.96
CA ILE A 296 -6.57 0.26 -9.97
C ILE A 296 -6.22 -0.73 -8.88
N GLU A 297 -5.00 -0.68 -8.37
CA GLU A 297 -4.62 -1.44 -7.19
C GLU A 297 -4.81 -0.58 -5.93
N ARG A 298 -5.45 -1.11 -4.88
CA ARG A 298 -5.41 -0.51 -3.56
C ARG A 298 -4.25 -1.12 -2.78
N ALA A 299 -3.24 -0.31 -2.50
CA ALA A 299 -2.11 -0.67 -1.66
C ALA A 299 -2.47 -0.57 -0.17
N PRO A 300 -1.83 -1.37 0.71
CA PRO A 300 -2.02 -1.25 2.16
C PRO A 300 -1.48 0.09 2.67
N THR A 301 -1.79 0.40 3.94
CA THR A 301 -1.04 1.43 4.67
C THR A 301 0.44 1.09 4.63
N ALA A 302 1.30 2.10 4.48
CA ALA A 302 2.73 1.85 4.47
C ALA A 302 3.16 1.33 5.85
N LEU A 303 4.00 0.28 5.87
CA LEU A 303 4.45 -0.41 7.06
C LEU A 303 5.98 -0.34 7.15
N VAL A 304 6.50 0.05 8.30
CA VAL A 304 7.94 0.03 8.59
C VAL A 304 8.22 -0.92 9.75
N ILE A 305 9.13 -1.86 9.52
CA ILE A 305 9.70 -2.70 10.56
C ILE A 305 10.95 -2.03 11.13
N VAL A 306 10.98 -1.84 12.45
CA VAL A 306 12.14 -1.33 13.17
C VAL A 306 12.71 -2.47 14.02
N PRO A 307 13.87 -3.05 13.66
CA PRO A 307 14.38 -4.25 14.30
C PRO A 307 14.95 -3.98 15.70
N ASP A 308 15.22 -5.06 16.44
CA ASP A 308 15.98 -5.05 17.69
C ASP A 308 17.46 -4.72 17.48
N VAL A 309 18.17 -4.48 18.58
CA VAL A 309 19.63 -4.43 18.66
C VAL A 309 20.17 -5.76 18.15
N VAL A 310 21.21 -5.69 17.34
CA VAL A 310 21.77 -6.85 16.62
C VAL A 310 20.81 -7.46 15.58
N GLY A 311 19.56 -7.00 15.49
CA GLY A 311 18.65 -7.29 14.38
C GLY A 311 19.07 -6.62 13.06
N SER A 312 20.07 -5.74 13.10
CA SER A 312 20.76 -5.17 11.93
C SER A 312 22.19 -5.68 11.84
N VAL A 313 22.63 -6.05 10.63
CA VAL A 313 23.95 -6.61 10.32
C VAL A 313 24.56 -5.94 9.09
N PRO A 314 25.89 -5.95 8.93
CA PRO A 314 26.51 -5.46 7.70
C PRO A 314 26.17 -6.37 6.52
N VAL A 315 25.91 -5.76 5.36
CA VAL A 315 25.68 -6.48 4.09
C VAL A 315 26.93 -7.26 3.66
N ASP A 316 28.11 -6.67 3.83
CA ASP A 316 29.39 -7.34 3.57
C ASP A 316 29.85 -8.10 4.81
N THR A 317 29.60 -9.40 4.80
CA THR A 317 29.97 -10.33 5.89
C THR A 317 31.37 -10.94 5.73
N THR A 318 32.15 -10.50 4.73
CA THR A 318 33.56 -10.89 4.63
C THR A 318 34.38 -10.31 5.78
N GLN A 319 35.56 -10.85 6.04
CA GLN A 319 36.43 -10.32 7.10
C GLN A 319 36.74 -8.82 6.92
N SER A 320 36.93 -8.37 5.67
CA SER A 320 37.13 -6.94 5.37
C SER A 320 35.88 -6.11 5.63
N GLY A 321 34.70 -6.62 5.27
CA GLY A 321 33.42 -5.96 5.53
C GLY A 321 33.12 -5.85 7.02
N LEU A 322 33.35 -6.92 7.78
CA LEU A 322 33.24 -6.91 9.24
C LEU A 322 34.24 -5.95 9.87
N ALA A 323 35.50 -5.94 9.43
CA ALA A 323 36.49 -4.97 9.92
C ALA A 323 36.08 -3.52 9.62
N ALA A 324 35.51 -3.26 8.43
CA ALA A 324 34.99 -1.94 8.07
C ALA A 324 33.78 -1.54 8.92
N TYR A 325 32.86 -2.47 9.18
CA TYR A 325 31.72 -2.25 10.06
C TYR A 325 32.18 -2.01 11.50
N TYR A 326 32.90 -2.96 12.12
CA TYR A 326 33.34 -2.84 13.51
C TYR A 326 34.34 -1.68 13.73
N GLY A 327 35.11 -1.30 12.72
CA GLY A 327 36.06 -0.19 12.77
C GLY A 327 35.45 1.21 12.58
N ASN A 328 34.18 1.33 12.19
CA ASN A 328 33.50 2.62 12.01
C ASN A 328 32.10 2.61 12.63
N LEU A 329 31.73 3.68 13.31
CA LEU A 329 30.39 3.90 13.86
C LEU A 329 29.61 4.84 12.94
N GLY A 330 28.28 4.67 12.87
CA GLY A 330 27.44 5.49 12.02
C GLY A 330 27.61 5.15 10.53
N VAL A 331 27.84 3.86 10.21
CA VAL A 331 28.02 3.42 8.82
C VAL A 331 26.79 3.73 7.96
N PRO A 332 26.93 3.95 6.64
CA PRO A 332 25.78 4.24 5.78
C PRO A 332 24.70 3.16 5.86
N GLN A 333 23.43 3.57 5.84
CA GLN A 333 22.30 2.63 5.88
C GLN A 333 22.35 1.59 4.75
N SER A 334 22.87 1.96 3.57
CA SER A 334 23.05 1.05 2.43
C SER A 334 24.06 -0.08 2.67
N SER A 335 24.89 0.01 3.71
CA SER A 335 25.80 -1.07 4.13
C SER A 335 25.20 -2.00 5.18
N LEU A 336 23.94 -1.77 5.57
CA LEU A 336 23.24 -2.53 6.59
C LEU A 336 22.04 -3.26 5.99
N ASP A 337 21.73 -4.41 6.57
CA ASP A 337 20.51 -5.17 6.32
C ASP A 337 19.97 -5.71 7.65
N ILE A 338 18.76 -6.28 7.64
CA ILE A 338 18.23 -6.97 8.82
C ILE A 338 18.67 -8.43 8.84
N THR A 339 18.73 -9.03 10.03
CA THR A 339 19.09 -10.44 10.18
C THR A 339 18.07 -11.37 9.53
N GLY A 340 18.50 -12.60 9.23
CA GLY A 340 17.61 -13.65 8.72
C GLY A 340 16.45 -14.01 9.65
N GLU A 341 16.49 -13.59 10.92
CA GLU A 341 15.44 -13.81 11.92
C GLU A 341 14.12 -13.11 11.56
N TYR A 342 14.15 -12.10 10.68
CA TYR A 342 12.98 -11.37 10.20
C TYR A 342 12.36 -11.97 8.93
N THR A 343 12.97 -13.02 8.35
CA THR A 343 12.53 -13.60 7.08
C THR A 343 11.09 -14.11 7.13
N VAL A 344 10.67 -14.76 8.23
CA VAL A 344 9.31 -15.29 8.36
C VAL A 344 8.30 -14.16 8.49
N LEU A 345 8.61 -13.13 9.29
CA LEU A 345 7.77 -11.93 9.40
C LEU A 345 7.59 -11.24 8.06
N LEU A 346 8.69 -10.96 7.34
CA LEU A 346 8.64 -10.36 6.00
C LEU A 346 7.84 -11.20 5.01
N SER A 347 8.07 -12.52 4.97
CA SER A 347 7.36 -13.43 4.07
C SER A 347 5.86 -13.48 4.38
N SER A 348 5.49 -13.43 5.66
CA SER A 348 4.10 -13.39 6.12
C SER A 348 3.38 -12.12 5.66
N LEU A 349 4.04 -10.97 5.73
CA LEU A 349 3.51 -9.68 5.27
C LEU A 349 3.42 -9.63 3.74
N ILE A 350 4.44 -10.10 3.02
CA ILE A 350 4.42 -10.19 1.55
C ILE A 350 3.27 -11.11 1.09
N GLY A 351 3.07 -12.24 1.77
CA GLY A 351 1.93 -13.13 1.54
C GLY A 351 0.56 -12.49 1.80
N ASN A 352 0.52 -11.35 2.49
CA ASN A 352 -0.69 -10.55 2.74
C ASN A 352 -0.83 -9.36 1.76
N GLY A 353 -0.06 -9.33 0.68
CA GLY A 353 -0.18 -8.31 -0.38
C GLY A 353 0.73 -7.10 -0.20
N TYR A 354 1.59 -7.08 0.82
CA TYR A 354 2.64 -6.09 0.93
C TYR A 354 3.75 -6.33 -0.11
N VAL A 355 4.37 -5.23 -0.57
CA VAL A 355 5.46 -5.19 -1.53
C VAL A 355 6.61 -4.38 -0.94
N LEU A 356 7.76 -5.06 -0.77
CA LEU A 356 8.98 -4.45 -0.24
C LEU A 356 9.43 -3.27 -1.11
N GLY A 357 9.65 -2.11 -0.48
CA GLY A 357 10.05 -0.86 -1.13
C GLY A 357 8.90 -0.01 -1.68
N ARG A 358 7.65 -0.50 -1.61
CA ARG A 358 6.44 0.25 -2.00
C ARG A 358 5.56 0.57 -0.79
N ASP A 359 5.20 -0.45 -0.04
CA ASP A 359 4.32 -0.34 1.13
C ASP A 359 4.85 -1.13 2.33
N LEU A 360 5.87 -1.97 2.15
CA LEU A 360 6.63 -2.59 3.22
C LEU A 360 8.07 -2.09 3.20
N PHE A 361 8.56 -1.66 4.35
CA PHE A 361 9.90 -1.14 4.55
C PHE A 361 10.48 -1.71 5.84
N TYR A 362 11.79 -1.63 5.97
CA TYR A 362 12.48 -1.88 7.23
C TYR A 362 13.63 -0.90 7.39
N SER A 363 13.96 -0.59 8.63
CA SER A 363 15.03 0.36 8.96
C SER A 363 16.18 -0.37 9.64
N ALA A 364 17.12 -0.90 8.86
CA ALA A 364 18.38 -1.37 9.43
C ALA A 364 19.20 -0.17 9.95
N TYR A 365 19.80 -0.30 11.14
CA TYR A 365 20.52 0.78 11.80
C TYR A 365 21.79 0.29 12.49
N ASP A 366 22.74 1.20 12.68
CA ASP A 366 23.95 0.92 13.45
C ASP A 366 23.60 0.97 14.94
N TRP A 367 23.36 -0.19 15.54
CA TRP A 367 22.90 -0.30 16.93
C TRP A 367 23.97 0.08 17.97
N ARG A 368 25.19 0.43 17.57
CA ARG A 368 26.30 0.77 18.48
C ARG A 368 26.28 2.25 18.92
N ILE A 369 25.75 3.13 18.08
CA ILE A 369 25.68 4.58 18.38
C ILE A 369 24.51 4.93 19.29
N THR A 370 24.47 6.16 19.77
CA THR A 370 23.37 6.72 20.57
C THR A 370 22.02 6.58 19.85
N GLN A 371 20.97 6.16 20.58
CA GLN A 371 19.64 5.88 20.03
C GLN A 371 18.96 7.14 19.49
N ALA A 372 18.88 8.19 20.29
CA ALA A 372 18.26 9.47 19.96
C ALA A 372 18.95 10.63 20.72
N PRO A 373 18.85 11.88 20.22
CA PRO A 373 19.30 13.04 20.98
C PRO A 373 18.44 13.21 22.23
N VAL A 374 19.06 13.68 23.31
CA VAL A 374 18.39 14.08 24.55
C VAL A 374 18.38 15.61 24.66
N ASP A 375 17.43 16.20 25.37
CA ASP A 375 17.33 17.66 25.57
C ASP A 375 17.45 18.09 27.05
N ALA A 376 17.99 17.18 27.87
CA ALA A 376 18.30 17.35 29.29
C ALA A 376 17.07 17.53 30.21
N THR A 377 15.84 17.57 29.69
CA THR A 377 14.63 17.75 30.50
C THR A 377 13.69 16.57 30.30
N PRO A 378 13.50 15.70 31.30
CA PRO A 378 12.51 14.64 31.21
C PRO A 378 11.08 15.21 31.23
N ASP A 379 10.52 15.48 30.05
CA ASP A 379 9.19 16.09 29.90
C ASP A 379 8.24 15.28 28.98
N GLY A 380 8.74 14.20 28.38
CA GLY A 380 7.96 13.33 27.50
C GLY A 380 8.08 13.75 26.05
N THR A 381 8.93 14.73 25.73
CA THR A 381 9.12 15.27 24.39
C THR A 381 10.61 15.42 24.06
N LEU A 382 11.07 14.78 22.99
CA LEU A 382 12.44 14.96 22.50
C LEU A 382 12.55 16.21 21.63
N SER A 383 12.65 17.39 22.24
CA SER A 383 12.64 18.69 21.52
C SER A 383 13.81 18.84 20.54
N ASN A 384 14.95 18.20 20.82
CA ASN A 384 16.15 18.20 19.96
C ASN A 384 16.03 17.26 18.74
N LEU A 385 15.02 16.38 18.67
CA LEU A 385 14.80 15.51 17.53
C LEU A 385 13.88 16.19 16.49
N THR A 386 14.46 17.14 15.75
CA THR A 386 13.76 17.83 14.65
C THR A 386 13.71 16.99 13.38
N ALA A 387 12.89 17.38 12.40
CA ALA A 387 12.84 16.71 11.09
C ALA A 387 14.21 16.70 10.38
N ASP A 388 14.99 17.77 10.51
CA ASP A 388 16.32 17.87 9.93
C ASP A 388 17.30 16.91 10.59
N VAL A 389 17.29 16.80 11.94
CA VAL A 389 18.13 15.84 12.68
C VAL A 389 17.73 14.40 12.37
N LEU A 390 16.43 14.15 12.24
CA LEU A 390 15.89 12.83 11.93
C LEU A 390 16.24 12.37 10.50
N THR A 391 16.28 13.27 9.52
CA THR A 391 16.41 12.94 8.09
C THR A 391 17.81 13.19 7.50
N GLN A 392 18.83 13.36 8.35
CA GLN A 392 20.22 13.57 7.92
C GLN A 392 20.76 12.38 7.13
N THR A 393 21.44 12.65 6.01
CA THR A 393 22.00 11.59 5.14
C THR A 393 23.10 10.76 5.81
N THR A 394 23.79 11.36 6.77
CA THR A 394 24.78 10.70 7.62
C THR A 394 24.17 10.59 9.02
N PRO A 395 23.68 9.41 9.43
CA PRO A 395 22.98 9.26 10.71
C PRO A 395 23.90 9.56 11.89
N ALA A 396 23.54 10.56 12.69
CA ALA A 396 24.19 10.84 13.97
C ALA A 396 23.65 9.96 15.11
N TYR A 397 22.42 9.46 14.96
CA TYR A 397 21.69 8.66 15.94
C TYR A 397 21.05 7.44 15.28
N GLN A 398 20.74 6.39 16.05
CA GLN A 398 20.02 5.23 15.53
C GLN A 398 18.66 5.63 14.93
N VAL A 399 17.94 6.55 15.59
CA VAL A 399 16.65 7.06 15.11
C VAL A 399 16.79 7.78 13.76
N SER A 400 17.95 8.32 13.40
CA SER A 400 18.17 8.95 12.10
C SER A 400 18.16 7.93 10.94
N TYR A 401 18.49 6.66 11.17
CA TYR A 401 18.30 5.60 10.17
C TYR A 401 16.81 5.33 9.92
N PHE A 402 16.02 5.30 11.00
CA PHE A 402 14.57 5.18 10.91
C PHE A 402 13.97 6.39 10.18
N GLY A 403 14.42 7.60 10.52
CA GLY A 403 14.10 8.84 9.83
C GLY A 403 14.41 8.83 8.34
N ASN A 404 15.60 8.37 7.94
CA ASN A 404 15.97 8.22 6.54
C ASN A 404 15.08 7.21 5.78
N THR A 405 14.65 6.15 6.46
CA THR A 405 13.70 5.18 5.90
C THR A 405 12.36 5.85 5.62
N LEU A 406 11.82 6.62 6.59
CA LEU A 406 10.59 7.39 6.41
C LEU A 406 10.73 8.45 5.31
N ALA A 407 11.84 9.17 5.27
CA ALA A 407 12.13 10.17 4.25
C ALA A 407 12.18 9.55 2.85
N THR A 408 12.88 8.43 2.69
CA THR A 408 12.98 7.71 1.41
C THR A 408 11.61 7.19 0.95
N MET A 409 10.82 6.68 1.88
CA MET A 409 9.46 6.22 1.62
C MET A 409 8.57 7.34 1.05
N VAL A 410 8.50 8.51 1.70
CA VAL A 410 7.66 9.63 1.23
C VAL A 410 8.23 10.35 0.00
N MET A 411 9.55 10.33 -0.19
CA MET A 411 10.15 10.82 -1.45
C MET A 411 9.78 9.94 -2.64
N ASN A 412 9.67 8.63 -2.41
CA ASN A 412 9.27 7.67 -3.45
C ASN A 412 7.77 7.66 -3.69
N ASP A 413 6.95 7.97 -2.67
CA ASP A 413 5.49 8.05 -2.77
C ASP A 413 4.97 9.17 -1.83
N PRO A 414 4.81 10.41 -2.35
CA PRO A 414 4.34 11.54 -1.55
C PRO A 414 2.89 11.41 -1.06
N THR A 415 2.15 10.38 -1.48
CA THR A 415 0.78 10.13 -0.99
C THR A 415 0.77 9.46 0.40
N ILE A 416 1.93 8.97 0.87
CA ILE A 416 2.08 8.36 2.20
C ILE A 416 2.05 9.45 3.27
N ASN A 417 0.87 9.68 3.83
CA ASN A 417 0.66 10.63 4.93
C ASN A 417 0.62 9.95 6.31
N THR A 418 0.40 8.64 6.34
CA THR A 418 0.35 7.80 7.54
C THR A 418 1.23 6.56 7.37
N VAL A 419 1.72 6.01 8.48
CA VAL A 419 2.53 4.79 8.50
C VAL A 419 2.16 3.92 9.70
N ASP A 420 2.17 2.60 9.50
CA ASP A 420 2.14 1.60 10.55
C ASP A 420 3.57 1.19 10.91
N LEU A 421 3.84 1.06 12.20
CA LEU A 421 5.15 0.71 12.73
C LEU A 421 5.08 -0.62 13.47
N VAL A 422 5.91 -1.58 13.06
CA VAL A 422 6.18 -2.79 13.84
C VAL A 422 7.58 -2.66 14.40
N ALA A 423 7.65 -2.24 15.65
CA ALA A 423 8.89 -1.97 16.32
C ALA A 423 9.22 -3.12 17.28
N VAL A 424 10.37 -3.75 17.07
CA VAL A 424 10.81 -4.89 17.87
C VAL A 424 11.81 -4.39 18.88
N ALA A 425 11.51 -4.62 20.16
CA ALA A 425 12.44 -4.44 21.26
C ALA A 425 13.00 -3.02 21.35
N SER A 426 14.32 -2.85 21.28
CA SER A 426 14.96 -1.53 21.25
C SER A 426 14.52 -0.67 20.06
N GLY A 427 14.07 -1.27 18.95
CA GLY A 427 13.43 -0.55 17.85
C GLY A 427 12.19 0.23 18.28
N SER A 428 11.49 -0.20 19.34
CA SER A 428 10.35 0.54 19.90
C SER A 428 10.75 1.83 20.59
N MET A 429 11.97 1.91 21.13
CA MET A 429 12.50 3.18 21.65
C MET A 429 12.75 4.18 20.52
N LEU A 430 13.19 3.71 19.34
CA LEU A 430 13.36 4.58 18.17
C LEU A 430 12.00 5.06 17.63
N ALA A 431 11.03 4.15 17.55
CA ALA A 431 9.67 4.49 17.15
C ALA A 431 9.02 5.49 18.14
N ARG A 432 9.17 5.27 19.45
CA ARG A 432 8.70 6.22 20.48
C ARG A 432 9.43 7.55 20.41
N SER A 433 10.75 7.55 20.15
CA SER A 433 11.51 8.79 19.97
C SER A 433 10.93 9.63 18.84
N TYR A 434 10.57 9.01 17.70
CA TYR A 434 9.86 9.70 16.62
C TYR A 434 8.49 10.23 17.07
N VAL A 435 7.65 9.36 17.64
CA VAL A 435 6.30 9.71 18.12
C VAL A 435 6.32 10.83 19.15
N GLN A 436 7.33 10.88 20.02
CA GLN A 436 7.47 11.86 21.10
C GLN A 436 8.29 13.10 20.68
N SER A 437 8.62 13.29 19.41
CA SER A 437 9.42 14.45 18.97
C SER A 437 8.64 15.44 18.12
N PRO A 438 9.14 16.68 17.91
CA PRO A 438 8.59 17.62 16.94
C PRO A 438 8.66 17.15 15.48
N SER A 439 9.42 16.10 15.18
CA SER A 439 9.54 15.56 13.82
C SER A 439 8.31 14.79 13.33
N LEU A 440 7.42 14.34 14.23
CA LEU A 440 6.20 13.61 13.88
C LEU A 440 5.29 14.45 12.97
N GLY A 441 5.13 14.05 11.71
CA GLY A 441 4.30 14.80 10.76
C GLY A 441 4.94 16.08 10.22
N ALA A 442 6.21 16.34 10.56
CA ALA A 442 6.91 17.58 10.19
C ALA A 442 7.34 17.59 8.71
N THR A 443 7.58 18.79 8.18
CA THR A 443 8.13 18.97 6.82
C THR A 443 9.65 18.98 6.86
N PHE A 444 10.28 18.39 5.86
CA PHE A 444 11.73 18.45 5.63
C PHE A 444 12.01 18.76 4.16
N THR A 445 13.22 19.28 3.87
CA THR A 445 13.63 19.63 2.51
C THR A 445 14.70 18.67 2.01
N ARG A 446 14.53 18.11 0.80
CA ARG A 446 15.57 17.32 0.11
C ARG A 446 15.60 17.67 -1.36
N ASN A 447 16.78 18.01 -1.87
CA ASN A 447 16.97 18.47 -3.26
C ASN A 447 16.03 19.62 -3.67
N SER A 448 15.80 20.58 -2.76
CA SER A 448 14.87 21.73 -2.94
C SER A 448 13.38 21.38 -3.01
N THR A 449 12.99 20.13 -2.77
CA THR A 449 11.59 19.72 -2.65
C THR A 449 11.22 19.55 -1.18
N ASN A 450 10.05 20.08 -0.79
CA ASN A 450 9.49 19.89 0.54
C ASN A 450 8.69 18.58 0.57
N TYR A 451 9.02 17.73 1.54
CA TYR A 451 8.32 16.49 1.83
C TYR A 451 7.80 16.53 3.26
N LYS A 452 6.74 15.76 3.53
CA LYS A 452 6.16 15.64 4.87
C LYS A 452 6.41 14.25 5.41
N LEU A 453 6.98 14.14 6.62
CA LEU A 453 7.07 12.88 7.33
C LEU A 453 5.66 12.39 7.70
N PRO A 454 5.40 11.07 7.70
CA PRO A 454 4.06 10.55 7.95
C PRO A 454 3.70 10.60 9.44
N SER A 455 2.44 10.83 9.79
CA SER A 455 1.96 10.52 11.14
C SER A 455 1.93 8.99 11.35
N VAL A 456 1.88 8.54 12.60
CA VAL A 456 1.78 7.10 12.91
C VAL A 456 0.31 6.73 13.07
N ASP A 457 -0.18 5.83 12.22
CA ASP A 457 -1.54 5.29 12.34
C ASP A 457 -1.55 4.18 13.38
N SER A 458 -0.78 3.13 13.18
CA SER A 458 -0.59 2.06 14.18
C SER A 458 0.86 1.96 14.67
N LEU A 459 1.05 1.84 15.99
CA LEU A 459 2.32 1.46 16.60
C LEU A 459 2.18 0.11 17.31
N ILE A 460 2.88 -0.90 16.81
CA ILE A 460 2.90 -2.25 17.35
C ILE A 460 4.30 -2.50 17.94
N MET A 461 4.37 -2.51 19.27
CA MET A 461 5.58 -2.71 20.05
C MET A 461 5.73 -4.18 20.44
N VAL A 462 6.68 -4.87 19.84
CA VAL A 462 6.95 -6.30 20.06
C VAL A 462 8.09 -6.44 21.06
N ASN A 463 7.90 -7.16 22.17
CA ASN A 463 8.97 -7.46 23.14
C ASN A 463 9.77 -6.24 23.61
N SER A 464 9.07 -5.13 23.85
CA SER A 464 9.70 -3.83 23.97
C SER A 464 10.07 -3.45 25.41
N PRO A 465 11.33 -3.08 25.68
CA PRO A 465 11.77 -2.70 27.03
C PRO A 465 11.40 -1.24 27.32
N MET A 466 10.13 -0.98 27.66
CA MET A 466 9.62 0.38 27.86
C MET A 466 10.27 1.11 29.02
N GLU A 467 10.82 0.38 29.99
CA GLU A 467 11.48 0.85 31.21
C GLU A 467 12.94 0.33 31.27
N GLY A 468 13.53 0.05 30.11
CA GLY A 468 14.93 -0.40 29.95
C GLY A 468 15.22 -1.84 30.39
N ILE A 469 16.50 -2.21 30.37
CA ILE A 469 16.99 -3.58 30.61
C ILE A 469 18.11 -3.56 31.68
N PRO A 470 18.00 -4.32 32.79
CA PRO A 470 19.02 -4.35 33.84
C PRO A 470 20.41 -4.75 33.33
N GLN A 471 20.46 -5.75 32.43
CA GLN A 471 21.70 -6.34 31.90
C GLN A 471 22.62 -5.31 31.21
N PHE A 472 22.05 -4.23 30.66
CA PHE A 472 22.85 -3.19 30.01
C PHE A 472 23.69 -2.39 30.99
N PHE A 473 23.33 -2.38 32.28
CA PHE A 473 24.19 -1.83 33.32
C PHE A 473 25.48 -2.66 33.51
N ASN A 474 25.43 -4.00 33.37
CA ASN A 474 26.64 -4.83 33.37
C ASN A 474 27.57 -4.45 32.23
N ALA A 475 27.04 -4.39 31.00
CA ALA A 475 27.82 -4.05 29.82
C ALA A 475 28.42 -2.64 29.91
N TRP A 476 27.63 -1.68 30.40
CA TRP A 476 28.07 -0.29 30.66
C TRP A 476 29.19 -0.19 31.70
N ASN A 477 29.28 -1.18 32.60
CA ASN A 477 30.35 -1.32 33.59
C ASN A 477 31.42 -2.36 33.18
N GLY A 478 31.55 -2.66 31.88
CA GLY A 478 32.64 -3.48 31.35
C GLY A 478 32.47 -4.98 31.54
N ASN A 479 31.26 -5.46 31.85
CA ASN A 479 30.93 -6.88 31.92
C ASN A 479 29.93 -7.27 30.82
N TYR A 480 30.41 -7.86 29.73
CA TYR A 480 29.59 -8.15 28.55
C TYR A 480 28.94 -9.54 28.56
N THR A 481 29.08 -10.33 29.63
CA THR A 481 28.63 -11.74 29.69
C THR A 481 27.21 -11.96 29.17
N ASP A 482 26.29 -11.05 29.50
CA ASP A 482 24.87 -11.17 29.16
C ASP A 482 24.38 -10.12 28.13
N ALA A 483 25.29 -9.37 27.49
CA ALA A 483 24.95 -8.17 26.73
C ALA A 483 24.22 -8.43 25.40
N PHE A 484 24.54 -9.55 24.72
CA PHE A 484 24.04 -9.85 23.37
C PHE A 484 23.59 -11.31 23.20
N TYR A 485 23.16 -11.97 24.29
CA TYR A 485 22.64 -13.34 24.28
C TYR A 485 23.62 -14.33 23.63
N ALA A 486 23.13 -15.17 22.70
CA ALA A 486 23.94 -16.14 21.96
C ALA A 486 24.99 -15.50 21.04
N LEU A 487 24.92 -14.18 20.79
CA LEU A 487 25.82 -13.46 19.89
C LEU A 487 26.97 -12.77 20.62
N THR A 488 26.96 -12.74 21.96
CA THR A 488 27.99 -12.08 22.78
C THR A 488 29.40 -12.48 22.36
N ALA A 489 29.69 -13.78 22.26
CA ALA A 489 31.02 -14.25 21.91
C ALA A 489 31.52 -13.71 20.55
N ASN A 490 30.65 -13.72 19.54
CA ASN A 490 31.00 -13.27 18.19
C ASN A 490 31.22 -11.76 18.13
N ILE A 491 30.36 -10.98 18.79
CA ILE A 491 30.49 -9.51 18.82
C ILE A 491 31.76 -9.12 19.57
N ILE A 492 31.97 -9.68 20.77
CA ILE A 492 33.14 -9.36 21.60
C ILE A 492 34.44 -9.78 20.91
N ALA A 493 34.48 -10.92 20.22
CA ALA A 493 35.66 -11.32 19.46
C ALA A 493 36.05 -10.29 18.39
N ASN A 494 35.08 -9.75 17.63
CA ASN A 494 35.36 -8.72 16.61
C ASN A 494 35.76 -7.39 17.25
N VAL A 495 35.06 -6.97 18.30
CA VAL A 495 35.33 -5.69 18.98
C VAL A 495 36.67 -5.72 19.72
N ASN A 496 37.11 -6.87 20.23
CA ASN A 496 38.42 -7.03 20.85
C ASN A 496 39.57 -6.72 19.89
N VAL A 497 39.44 -7.09 18.60
CA VAL A 497 40.45 -6.75 17.57
C VAL A 497 40.54 -5.24 17.39
N ILE A 498 39.38 -4.57 17.36
CA ILE A 498 39.31 -3.10 17.23
C ILE A 498 39.91 -2.42 18.46
N TYR A 499 39.50 -2.84 19.66
CA TYR A 499 40.02 -2.33 20.93
C TYR A 499 41.55 -2.47 21.01
N ALA A 500 42.11 -3.64 20.65
CA ALA A 500 43.54 -3.87 20.68
C ALA A 500 44.31 -2.90 19.76
N GLY A 501 43.78 -2.62 18.56
CA GLY A 501 44.37 -1.63 17.65
C GLY A 501 44.33 -0.20 18.20
N VAL A 502 43.19 0.20 18.78
CA VAL A 502 43.03 1.54 19.39
C VAL A 502 43.94 1.68 20.63
N ALA A 503 43.98 0.68 21.51
CA ALA A 503 44.85 0.68 22.68
C ALA A 503 46.35 0.73 22.32
N ALA A 504 46.74 0.08 21.21
CA ALA A 504 48.10 0.15 20.68
C ALA A 504 48.39 1.49 19.98
N GLY A 505 47.37 2.27 19.62
CA GLY A 505 47.51 3.49 18.82
C GLY A 505 47.76 3.22 17.33
N THR A 506 47.44 2.02 16.84
CA THR A 506 47.61 1.62 15.44
C THR A 506 46.33 1.80 14.61
N SER A 507 45.19 2.00 15.28
CA SER A 507 43.91 2.30 14.64
C SER A 507 43.11 3.33 15.44
N VAL A 508 42.05 3.84 14.82
CA VAL A 508 41.02 4.68 15.44
C VAL A 508 39.65 4.19 14.98
N VAL A 509 38.60 4.46 15.76
CA VAL A 509 37.21 4.26 15.34
C VAL A 509 36.58 5.62 15.08
N ASN A 510 36.14 5.86 13.85
CA ASN A 510 35.44 7.09 13.49
C ASN A 510 33.96 6.93 13.81
N GLY A 511 33.37 7.90 14.50
CA GLY A 511 31.92 7.97 14.74
C GLY A 511 31.33 9.31 14.33
N PRO A 512 29.99 9.47 14.41
CA PRO A 512 29.34 10.72 14.05
C PRO A 512 29.72 11.86 15.02
N GLY A 513 30.66 12.71 14.60
CA GLY A 513 31.11 13.86 15.39
C GLY A 513 32.15 13.56 16.48
N PHE A 514 32.69 12.34 16.53
CA PHE A 514 33.75 11.96 17.48
C PHE A 514 34.67 10.88 16.92
N VAL A 515 35.84 10.72 17.54
CA VAL A 515 36.82 9.67 17.23
C VAL A 515 37.16 8.95 18.53
N ILE A 516 37.16 7.61 18.50
CA ILE A 516 37.70 6.79 19.58
C ILE A 516 39.15 6.45 19.21
N ASP A 517 40.09 7.07 19.90
CA ASP A 517 41.52 6.85 19.73
C ASP A 517 42.15 6.44 21.07
N LYS A 518 43.47 6.20 21.08
CA LYS A 518 44.16 5.81 22.32
C LYS A 518 43.99 6.85 23.43
N ALA A 519 44.01 8.14 23.09
CA ALA A 519 43.93 9.22 24.07
C ALA A 519 42.53 9.29 24.70
N SER A 520 41.48 9.13 23.89
CA SER A 520 40.08 9.17 24.37
C SER A 520 39.73 8.02 25.31
N ILE A 521 40.49 6.91 25.27
CA ILE A 521 40.29 5.75 26.14
C ILE A 521 41.37 5.60 27.22
N THR A 522 42.31 6.53 27.33
CA THR A 522 43.34 6.46 28.37
C THR A 522 42.73 6.87 29.71
N ASP A 523 42.79 5.97 30.68
CA ASP A 523 42.30 6.24 32.02
C ASP A 523 43.19 7.28 32.71
N PRO A 524 42.63 8.39 33.22
CA PRO A 524 43.42 9.48 33.79
C PRO A 524 44.18 9.07 35.07
N GLN A 525 43.73 8.03 35.78
CA GLN A 525 44.37 7.52 36.99
C GLN A 525 45.49 6.54 36.66
N THR A 526 45.25 5.59 35.75
CA THR A 526 46.24 4.54 35.45
C THR A 526 47.21 4.92 34.33
N GLN A 527 46.88 5.94 33.53
CA GLN A 527 47.60 6.32 32.31
C GLN A 527 47.71 5.17 31.29
N GLN A 528 46.81 4.18 31.38
CA GLN A 528 46.72 3.06 30.45
C GLN A 528 45.39 3.11 29.67
N PRO A 529 45.34 2.55 28.45
CA PRO A 529 44.08 2.34 27.75
C PRO A 529 43.09 1.51 28.58
N SER A 530 41.86 1.99 28.71
CA SER A 530 40.80 1.38 29.50
C SER A 530 39.78 0.69 28.60
N PRO A 531 39.58 -0.64 28.76
CA PRO A 531 38.49 -1.36 28.09
C PRO A 531 37.11 -0.78 28.41
N LEU A 532 36.93 -0.24 29.62
CA LEU A 532 35.67 0.37 30.06
C LEU A 532 35.40 1.68 29.30
N LEU A 533 36.37 2.59 29.25
CA LEU A 533 36.21 3.86 28.53
C LEU A 533 35.99 3.64 27.02
N PHE A 534 36.68 2.66 26.43
CA PHE A 534 36.41 2.25 25.05
C PHE A 534 34.98 1.74 24.89
N GLY A 535 34.54 0.82 25.76
CA GLY A 535 33.20 0.25 25.72
C GLY A 535 32.08 1.27 25.83
N GLN A 536 32.22 2.25 26.72
CA GLN A 536 31.24 3.33 26.94
C GLN A 536 31.11 4.26 25.72
N GLN A 537 32.21 4.48 24.99
CA GLN A 537 32.18 5.26 23.74
C GLN A 537 31.68 4.42 22.56
N TYR A 538 32.03 3.14 22.52
CA TYR A 538 31.73 2.25 21.40
C TYR A 538 30.27 1.76 21.40
N PHE A 539 29.68 1.53 22.58
CA PHE A 539 28.30 1.08 22.75
C PHE A 539 27.47 2.11 23.52
N ALA A 540 27.44 3.35 23.03
CA ALA A 540 26.75 4.47 23.67
C ALA A 540 25.25 4.19 23.93
N TYR A 541 24.63 3.31 23.14
CA TYR A 541 23.23 2.91 23.31
C TYR A 541 22.94 2.23 24.66
N PHE A 542 23.91 1.49 25.24
CA PHE A 542 23.66 0.75 26.49
C PHE A 542 23.18 1.67 27.59
N ARG A 543 23.85 2.82 27.74
CA ARG A 543 23.48 3.82 28.73
C ARG A 543 22.03 4.27 28.57
N GLN A 544 21.58 4.53 27.34
CA GLN A 544 20.22 5.00 27.08
C GLN A 544 19.15 3.93 27.29
N SER A 545 19.54 2.66 27.37
CA SER A 545 18.65 1.52 27.54
C SER A 545 18.78 0.85 28.92
N ILE A 546 19.57 1.39 29.86
CA ILE A 546 19.60 0.91 31.25
C ILE A 546 18.19 1.06 31.85
N ALA A 547 17.80 0.10 32.70
CA ALA A 547 16.50 0.12 33.36
C ALA A 547 16.26 1.41 34.17
N ASP A 548 15.07 1.99 34.08
CA ASP A 548 14.66 3.20 34.81
C ASP A 548 13.81 2.90 36.07
N TYR A 549 13.61 1.63 36.38
CA TYR A 549 12.98 1.14 37.60
C TYR A 549 14.02 0.59 38.60
N ASP A 550 13.59 0.20 39.80
CA ASP A 550 14.49 -0.38 40.81
C ASP A 550 14.98 -1.78 40.40
N PHE A 551 16.22 -1.86 39.92
CA PHE A 551 16.85 -3.10 39.41
C PHE A 551 18.18 -3.45 40.08
N LEU A 552 18.84 -2.51 40.76
CA LEU A 552 20.21 -2.65 41.25
C LEU A 552 20.22 -2.72 42.78
N SER A 553 20.72 -3.82 43.33
CA SER A 553 20.88 -4.00 44.78
C SER A 553 22.32 -3.71 45.21
N ILE A 554 22.51 -2.67 46.02
CA ILE A 554 23.80 -2.27 46.60
C ILE A 554 23.67 -2.36 48.11
N ASN A 555 24.52 -3.13 48.78
CA ASN A 555 24.44 -3.37 50.23
C ASN A 555 23.04 -3.82 50.68
N SER A 556 22.41 -4.70 49.88
CA SER A 556 21.04 -5.18 50.08
C SER A 556 19.93 -4.12 49.97
N VAL A 557 20.25 -2.91 49.52
CA VAL A 557 19.27 -1.87 49.20
C VAL A 557 19.01 -1.88 47.71
N LEU A 558 17.78 -2.23 47.33
CA LEU A 558 17.34 -2.18 45.94
C LEU A 558 17.05 -0.72 45.54
N GLY A 559 17.57 -0.32 44.39
CA GLY A 559 17.36 1.00 43.80
C GLY A 559 17.66 1.03 42.31
N ASN A 560 17.87 2.23 41.78
CA ASN A 560 18.15 2.50 40.38
C ASN A 560 19.31 3.51 40.23
N VAL A 561 19.66 3.84 38.98
CA VAL A 561 20.76 4.77 38.66
C VAL A 561 20.27 6.07 38.01
N ASN A 562 18.98 6.40 38.17
CA ASN A 562 18.34 7.51 37.46
C ASN A 562 18.92 8.88 37.85
N SER A 563 19.39 9.02 39.09
CA SER A 563 19.97 10.25 39.62
C SER A 563 21.49 10.35 39.40
N ASP A 564 22.14 9.31 38.88
CA ASP A 564 23.59 9.31 38.61
C ASP A 564 23.87 9.83 37.19
N PRO A 565 24.50 11.02 37.03
CA PRO A 565 24.75 11.59 35.71
C PRO A 565 25.63 10.74 34.79
N LEU A 566 26.40 9.79 35.31
CA LEU A 566 27.25 8.89 34.51
C LEU A 566 26.51 7.65 34.03
N ASN A 567 25.49 7.21 34.76
CA ASN A 567 24.79 5.95 34.54
C ASN A 567 23.31 6.12 34.18
N SER A 568 22.77 7.33 34.30
CA SER A 568 21.36 7.61 34.10
C SER A 568 20.94 7.39 32.64
N PRO A 569 19.82 6.66 32.41
CA PRO A 569 19.25 6.44 31.09
C PRO A 569 18.38 7.63 30.66
N ASN A 570 19.01 8.80 30.47
CA ASN A 570 18.32 10.07 30.20
C ASN A 570 17.25 9.99 29.10
N LEU A 571 17.48 9.18 28.05
CA LEU A 571 16.49 8.97 27.00
C LEU A 571 15.22 8.29 27.51
N LEU A 572 15.34 7.19 28.27
CA LEU A 572 14.17 6.50 28.82
C LEU A 572 13.44 7.35 29.85
N LEU A 573 14.19 8.04 30.72
CA LEU A 573 13.60 8.94 31.70
C LEU A 573 12.73 10.00 31.04
N ASP A 574 13.20 10.56 29.92
CA ASP A 574 12.44 11.52 29.15
C ASP A 574 11.25 10.89 28.44
N LEU A 575 11.46 9.81 27.67
CA LEU A 575 10.36 9.10 27.01
C LEU A 575 9.24 8.71 27.99
N ASN A 576 9.59 8.32 29.23
CA ASN A 576 8.64 7.92 30.27
C ASN A 576 8.19 9.06 31.19
N ALA A 577 8.64 10.30 30.97
CA ALA A 577 8.18 11.43 31.77
C ALA A 577 6.68 11.68 31.54
N GLY A 578 5.97 11.93 32.64
CA GLY A 578 4.51 12.07 32.66
C GLY A 578 3.72 10.77 32.49
N SER A 579 4.34 9.66 32.08
CA SER A 579 3.68 8.35 32.06
C SER A 579 3.52 7.79 33.47
N THR A 580 2.33 7.31 33.80
CA THR A 580 2.02 6.55 35.03
C THR A 580 1.23 5.30 34.66
N THR A 581 1.06 4.38 35.60
CA THR A 581 0.12 3.26 35.40
C THR A 581 -1.25 3.80 34.96
N ALA A 582 -1.81 3.21 33.91
CA ALA A 582 -3.06 3.60 33.26
C ALA A 582 -3.07 4.96 32.53
N ASN A 583 -1.98 5.72 32.50
CA ASN A 583 -1.92 7.00 31.79
C ASN A 583 -0.56 7.22 31.12
N ASN A 584 -0.53 7.08 29.79
CA ASN A 584 0.62 7.34 28.95
C ASN A 584 0.28 8.46 27.95
N PRO A 585 0.62 9.73 28.24
CA PRO A 585 0.20 10.88 27.44
C PRO A 585 0.56 10.78 25.95
N TRP A 586 1.71 10.20 25.65
CA TRP A 586 2.22 10.04 24.29
C TRP A 586 1.32 9.15 23.41
N LEU A 587 0.50 8.26 23.98
CA LEU A 587 -0.44 7.41 23.22
C LEU A 587 -1.48 8.25 22.46
N SER A 588 -1.76 9.49 22.87
CA SER A 588 -2.65 10.39 22.13
C SER A 588 -2.09 10.85 20.77
N ARG A 589 -0.81 10.59 20.50
CA ARG A 589 -0.11 10.98 19.26
C ARG A 589 -0.12 9.87 18.20
N VAL A 590 -0.74 8.74 18.50
CA VAL A 590 -0.89 7.57 17.61
C VAL A 590 -2.36 7.18 17.58
N ASN A 591 -2.90 6.82 16.42
CA ASN A 591 -4.32 6.45 16.32
C ASN A 591 -4.59 5.09 16.99
N ASN A 592 -3.72 4.11 16.76
CA ASN A 592 -3.81 2.77 17.29
C ASN A 592 -2.48 2.35 17.93
N SER A 593 -2.51 1.85 19.17
CA SER A 593 -1.32 1.34 19.84
C SER A 593 -1.52 -0.08 20.35
N SER A 594 -0.49 -0.91 20.21
CA SER A 594 -0.45 -2.25 20.77
C SER A 594 0.93 -2.56 21.34
N ALA A 595 0.98 -3.27 22.47
CA ALA A 595 2.19 -3.91 22.97
C ALA A 595 1.97 -5.42 23.05
N THR A 596 2.94 -6.19 22.56
CA THR A 596 2.85 -7.64 22.45
C THR A 596 4.16 -8.30 22.85
N PHE A 597 4.12 -9.24 23.79
CA PHE A 597 5.34 -9.82 24.35
C PHE A 597 5.13 -11.19 25.01
N GLY A 598 6.21 -11.95 25.13
CA GLY A 598 6.23 -13.22 25.86
C GLY A 598 6.63 -13.07 27.33
N VAL A 599 6.11 -13.94 28.20
CA VAL A 599 6.40 -13.87 29.66
C VAL A 599 6.95 -15.15 30.28
N THR A 600 6.99 -16.26 29.55
CA THR A 600 7.32 -17.59 30.10
C THR A 600 8.78 -17.99 29.86
N VAL A 601 9.71 -17.04 29.90
CA VAL A 601 11.15 -17.30 29.73
C VAL A 601 11.92 -16.75 30.93
N SER A 602 12.88 -17.52 31.44
CA SER A 602 13.78 -17.08 32.51
C SER A 602 14.56 -15.85 32.07
N THR A 603 14.51 -14.78 32.86
CA THR A 603 15.02 -13.47 32.46
C THR A 603 15.75 -12.80 33.63
N VAL A 604 16.78 -11.99 33.34
CA VAL A 604 17.44 -11.18 34.37
C VAL A 604 16.50 -10.06 34.79
N THR A 605 16.13 -10.04 36.07
CA THR A 605 15.20 -9.05 36.63
C THR A 605 15.91 -7.98 37.45
N GLN A 606 17.05 -8.35 38.05
CA GLN A 606 17.83 -7.50 38.95
C GLN A 606 19.33 -7.79 38.80
N LEU A 607 20.15 -6.86 39.30
CA LEU A 607 21.58 -7.00 39.48
C LEU A 607 21.92 -6.82 40.96
N ILE A 608 22.85 -7.63 41.48
CA ILE A 608 23.39 -7.47 42.84
C ILE A 608 24.85 -7.04 42.75
N GLN A 609 25.18 -5.89 43.34
CA GLN A 609 26.57 -5.48 43.47
C GLN A 609 27.31 -6.44 44.40
N GLN A 610 28.41 -6.98 43.90
CA GLN A 610 29.35 -7.83 44.61
C GLN A 610 30.72 -7.14 44.64
N THR A 611 31.57 -7.53 45.57
CA THR A 611 32.94 -7.03 45.65
C THR A 611 33.90 -8.17 45.96
N GLY A 612 34.97 -8.27 45.19
CA GLY A 612 35.97 -9.32 45.31
C GLY A 612 35.68 -10.54 44.43
N THR A 613 36.23 -11.69 44.82
CA THR A 613 36.16 -12.95 44.09
C THR A 613 34.76 -13.60 44.17
N GLY A 614 34.48 -14.56 43.29
CA GLY A 614 33.25 -15.40 43.35
C GLY A 614 32.32 -15.28 42.14
N GLY A 615 32.65 -14.41 41.19
CA GLY A 615 31.93 -14.25 39.92
C GLY A 615 32.82 -14.39 38.70
N THR A 616 32.23 -14.10 37.55
CA THR A 616 32.96 -13.91 36.29
C THR A 616 32.54 -12.59 35.65
N VAL A 617 33.50 -11.96 34.97
CA VAL A 617 33.26 -10.80 34.13
C VAL A 617 33.85 -11.05 32.76
N TRP A 618 33.24 -10.49 31.71
CA TRP A 618 33.81 -10.54 30.37
C TRP A 618 34.14 -9.14 29.86
N PRO A 619 35.31 -8.57 30.23
CA PRO A 619 35.73 -7.27 29.74
C PRO A 619 36.29 -7.35 28.32
N LEU A 620 36.25 -6.21 27.60
CA LEU A 620 36.95 -6.09 26.32
C LEU A 620 38.45 -6.31 26.51
N GLY A 621 39.08 -6.87 25.48
CA GLY A 621 40.46 -7.36 25.51
C GLY A 621 40.62 -8.80 26.01
N GLN A 622 39.54 -9.45 26.49
CA GLN A 622 39.55 -10.86 26.89
C GLN A 622 38.78 -11.73 25.90
N SER A 623 39.35 -12.88 25.52
CA SER A 623 38.72 -13.82 24.57
C SER A 623 37.58 -14.64 25.18
N ALA A 624 37.47 -14.66 26.51
CA ALA A 624 36.45 -15.39 27.26
C ALA A 624 36.19 -14.69 28.61
N PRO A 625 35.10 -15.02 29.32
CA PRO A 625 34.88 -14.58 30.69
C PRO A 625 36.06 -14.97 31.60
N ILE A 626 36.47 -14.04 32.47
CA ILE A 626 37.52 -14.23 33.47
C ILE A 626 36.93 -14.21 34.88
N ALA A 627 37.58 -14.90 35.82
CA ALA A 627 37.20 -14.83 37.22
C ALA A 627 37.41 -13.42 37.79
N THR A 628 36.48 -12.97 38.63
CA THR A 628 36.61 -11.70 39.37
C THR A 628 37.76 -11.75 40.37
N ILE A 629 38.49 -10.64 40.56
CA ILE A 629 39.63 -10.55 41.48
C ILE A 629 39.29 -9.86 42.81
N ALA A 630 40.16 -9.99 43.82
CA ALA A 630 39.97 -9.33 45.11
C ALA A 630 39.83 -7.80 44.97
N GLY A 631 38.83 -7.21 45.65
CA GLY A 631 38.53 -5.78 45.59
C GLY A 631 37.77 -5.30 44.33
N GLN A 632 37.61 -6.15 43.30
CA GLN A 632 36.87 -5.77 42.10
C GLN A 632 35.37 -5.65 42.38
N VAL A 633 34.77 -4.52 42.02
CA VAL A 633 33.31 -4.38 41.98
C VAL A 633 32.79 -5.03 40.71
N TRP A 634 31.77 -5.88 40.85
CA TRP A 634 31.07 -6.50 39.74
C TRP A 634 29.60 -6.71 40.11
N TYR A 635 28.78 -7.03 39.11
CA TYR A 635 27.34 -7.07 39.28
C TYR A 635 26.82 -8.44 38.84
N GLN A 636 26.22 -9.16 39.79
CA GLN A 636 25.70 -10.49 39.58
C GLN A 636 24.27 -10.42 39.04
N SER A 637 24.04 -11.00 37.86
CA SER A 637 22.72 -11.14 37.27
C SER A 637 21.83 -12.06 38.12
N GLN A 638 20.66 -11.56 38.53
CA GLN A 638 19.61 -12.37 39.16
C GLN A 638 18.58 -12.77 38.11
N VAL A 639 18.55 -14.05 37.78
CA VAL A 639 17.62 -14.61 36.79
C VAL A 639 16.39 -15.15 37.52
N THR A 640 15.21 -14.66 37.14
CA THR A 640 13.94 -15.17 37.65
C THR A 640 13.24 -15.98 36.57
N ALA A 641 12.79 -17.19 36.92
CA ALA A 641 12.08 -18.07 36.00
C ALA A 641 10.71 -17.50 35.60
N ASN A 642 10.36 -17.57 34.31
CA ASN A 642 9.06 -17.15 33.78
C ASN A 642 8.68 -15.70 34.13
N GLN A 643 9.65 -14.78 34.07
CA GLN A 643 9.46 -13.36 34.36
C GLN A 643 9.90 -12.46 33.21
N GLY A 644 9.68 -12.91 31.96
CA GLY A 644 10.05 -12.14 30.78
C GLY A 644 10.22 -13.01 29.54
N ASN A 645 10.97 -12.48 28.58
CA ASN A 645 11.18 -13.10 27.26
C ASN A 645 12.63 -13.57 27.01
N GLY A 646 13.44 -13.66 28.08
CA GLY A 646 14.86 -14.02 28.05
C GLY A 646 15.81 -12.81 28.07
N VAL A 647 15.26 -11.63 27.81
CA VAL A 647 15.98 -10.38 27.61
C VAL A 647 15.38 -9.30 28.51
N SER A 648 14.13 -8.97 28.22
CA SER A 648 13.38 -7.94 28.88
C SER A 648 12.52 -8.56 29.98
N PRO A 649 12.70 -8.17 31.25
CA PRO A 649 11.84 -8.65 32.32
C PRO A 649 10.41 -8.12 32.18
N ILE A 650 9.47 -8.78 32.84
CA ILE A 650 8.05 -8.46 32.72
C ILE A 650 7.71 -7.02 33.10
N THR A 651 8.44 -6.45 34.07
CA THR A 651 8.31 -5.06 34.52
C THR A 651 8.41 -4.10 33.34
N THR A 652 9.47 -4.22 32.54
CA THR A 652 9.72 -3.33 31.40
C THR A 652 8.84 -3.65 30.19
N LEU A 653 8.40 -4.90 30.03
CA LEU A 653 7.52 -5.32 28.94
C LEU A 653 6.09 -4.78 29.11
N PHE A 654 5.56 -4.83 30.33
CA PHE A 654 4.30 -4.16 30.67
C PHE A 654 4.46 -2.64 30.74
N GLY A 655 5.60 -2.20 31.28
CA GLY A 655 5.85 -0.80 31.62
C GLY A 655 4.67 -0.22 32.41
N ARG A 656 4.22 0.96 31.98
CA ARG A 656 3.14 1.71 32.61
C ARG A 656 1.79 1.56 31.89
N PHE A 657 1.64 0.54 31.05
CA PHE A 657 0.43 0.32 30.24
C PHE A 657 -0.79 -0.26 30.96
N PRO A 658 -0.67 -1.10 32.01
CA PRO A 658 -1.84 -1.68 32.66
C PRO A 658 -2.89 -0.63 33.03
N GLY A 659 -4.11 -0.81 32.54
CA GLY A 659 -5.25 0.09 32.77
C GLY A 659 -5.42 1.24 31.76
N ASP A 660 -4.48 1.47 30.85
CA ASP A 660 -4.61 2.51 29.82
C ASP A 660 -5.43 1.98 28.64
N SER A 661 -6.63 2.51 28.43
CA SER A 661 -7.57 2.02 27.40
C SER A 661 -7.13 2.32 25.97
N ARG A 662 -6.10 3.17 25.78
CA ARG A 662 -5.60 3.56 24.45
C ARG A 662 -4.61 2.57 23.86
N ILE A 663 -4.15 1.58 24.65
CA ILE A 663 -3.20 0.56 24.19
C ILE A 663 -3.79 -0.84 24.33
N ASN A 664 -3.63 -1.65 23.29
CA ASN A 664 -3.98 -3.05 23.31
C ASN A 664 -2.79 -3.87 23.82
N LEU A 665 -2.96 -4.56 24.95
CA LEU A 665 -1.95 -5.47 25.48
C LEU A 665 -2.23 -6.91 25.03
N GLN A 666 -1.23 -7.54 24.40
CA GLN A 666 -1.28 -8.93 23.98
C GLN A 666 -0.12 -9.70 24.58
N VAL A 667 -0.39 -10.47 25.63
CA VAL A 667 0.62 -11.25 26.35
C VAL A 667 0.60 -12.69 25.85
N TRP A 668 1.77 -13.26 25.58
CA TRP A 668 1.92 -14.64 25.09
C TRP A 668 2.65 -15.51 26.12
N GLY A 669 2.26 -16.78 26.21
CA GLY A 669 2.93 -17.73 27.09
C GLY A 669 2.78 -19.17 26.65
N SER A 670 3.70 -20.01 27.10
CA SER A 670 3.60 -21.46 26.92
C SER A 670 2.45 -22.02 27.77
N PRO A 671 1.58 -22.88 27.22
CA PRO A 671 0.48 -23.50 27.97
C PRO A 671 0.97 -24.40 29.11
N ALA A 672 2.24 -24.80 29.11
CA ALA A 672 2.84 -25.62 30.16
C ALA A 672 3.29 -24.82 31.40
N VAL A 673 3.20 -23.49 31.36
CA VAL A 673 3.70 -22.60 32.42
C VAL A 673 2.53 -21.91 33.10
N VAL A 674 2.54 -21.91 34.45
CA VAL A 674 1.57 -21.13 35.23
C VAL A 674 1.84 -19.64 35.01
N PRO A 675 0.84 -18.83 34.61
CA PRO A 675 1.02 -17.40 34.45
C PRO A 675 1.56 -16.73 35.72
N PRO A 676 2.44 -15.72 35.61
CA PRO A 676 2.84 -14.91 36.75
C PRO A 676 1.60 -14.31 37.43
N VAL A 677 1.70 -14.10 38.75
CA VAL A 677 0.59 -13.56 39.55
C VAL A 677 0.11 -12.23 38.96
N GLY A 678 -1.20 -12.12 38.72
CA GLY A 678 -1.82 -10.90 38.19
C GLY A 678 -1.75 -10.75 36.66
N ILE A 679 -1.22 -11.74 35.94
CA ILE A 679 -1.05 -11.69 34.49
C ILE A 679 -1.79 -12.83 33.82
N SER A 680 -2.66 -12.50 32.87
CA SER A 680 -3.24 -13.46 31.93
C SER A 680 -2.49 -13.40 30.60
N PHE A 681 -2.22 -14.54 29.98
CA PHE A 681 -1.64 -14.60 28.64
C PHE A 681 -2.46 -15.50 27.70
N THR A 682 -2.33 -15.24 26.40
CA THR A 682 -2.82 -16.12 25.33
C THR A 682 -1.83 -17.28 25.15
N PRO A 683 -2.28 -18.53 25.31
CA PRO A 683 -1.40 -19.68 25.16
C PRO A 683 -0.97 -19.84 23.70
N THR A 684 0.28 -20.22 23.49
CA THR A 684 0.84 -20.56 22.17
C THR A 684 1.80 -21.73 22.28
N ASN A 685 1.80 -22.61 21.28
CA ASN A 685 2.72 -23.76 21.23
C ASN A 685 4.08 -23.38 20.61
N PHE A 686 4.24 -22.15 20.14
CA PHE A 686 5.46 -21.66 19.51
C PHE A 686 6.30 -20.85 20.50
N PRO A 687 7.61 -20.67 20.23
CA PRO A 687 8.48 -19.88 21.10
C PRO A 687 7.95 -18.47 21.35
N VAL A 688 8.09 -17.99 22.60
CA VAL A 688 7.71 -16.64 23.03
C VAL A 688 8.92 -15.83 23.54
N SER A 689 10.13 -16.30 23.25
CA SER A 689 11.34 -15.53 23.55
C SER A 689 11.40 -14.25 22.70
N GLN A 690 12.35 -13.38 23.05
CA GLN A 690 12.64 -12.12 22.34
C GLN A 690 12.57 -12.25 20.81
N ILE A 691 13.34 -13.17 20.23
CA ILE A 691 13.39 -13.46 18.79
C ILE A 691 12.36 -14.53 18.39
N GLY A 692 11.99 -15.42 19.31
CA GLY A 692 11.00 -16.47 19.04
C GLY A 692 9.65 -15.90 18.63
N LEU A 693 9.23 -14.79 19.27
CA LEU A 693 7.90 -14.22 19.05
C LEU A 693 7.70 -13.69 17.62
N ILE A 694 8.70 -13.06 17.00
CA ILE A 694 8.56 -12.55 15.62
C ILE A 694 8.44 -13.66 14.57
N ASN A 695 8.80 -14.90 14.94
CA ASN A 695 8.63 -16.10 14.14
C ASN A 695 7.43 -16.95 14.59
N ASN A 696 6.71 -16.53 15.63
CA ASN A 696 5.57 -17.25 16.19
C ASN A 696 4.35 -17.07 15.27
N ARG A 697 3.77 -18.19 14.82
CA ARG A 697 2.64 -18.18 13.89
C ARG A 697 1.40 -17.47 14.47
N ASP A 698 1.09 -17.69 15.74
CA ASP A 698 -0.09 -17.10 16.38
C ASP A 698 0.06 -15.58 16.49
N PHE A 699 1.28 -15.11 16.78
CA PHE A 699 1.62 -13.68 16.73
C PHE A 699 1.48 -13.13 15.32
N LEU A 700 1.97 -13.82 14.29
CA LEU A 700 1.89 -13.34 12.90
C LEU A 700 0.44 -13.24 12.41
N ASP A 701 -0.42 -14.17 12.81
CA ASP A 701 -1.85 -14.10 12.47
C ASP A 701 -2.56 -12.98 13.23
N TRP A 702 -2.22 -12.76 14.52
CA TRP A 702 -2.67 -11.60 15.28
C TRP A 702 -2.20 -10.27 14.65
N LEU A 703 -0.94 -10.20 14.20
CA LEU A 703 -0.36 -9.01 13.58
C LEU A 703 -1.09 -8.64 12.29
N LYS A 704 -1.37 -9.62 11.42
CA LYS A 704 -2.15 -9.39 10.19
C LYS A 704 -3.51 -8.80 10.49
N LEU A 705 -4.21 -9.36 11.48
CA LEU A 705 -5.52 -8.85 11.88
C LEU A 705 -5.42 -7.39 12.33
N ARG A 706 -4.40 -7.05 13.15
CA ARG A 706 -4.17 -5.69 13.63
C ARG A 706 -3.84 -4.68 12.52
N LEU A 707 -3.12 -5.09 11.49
CA LEU A 707 -2.79 -4.23 10.34
C LEU A 707 -3.96 -4.05 9.35
N THR A 708 -5.10 -4.71 9.57
CA THR A 708 -6.29 -4.62 8.70
C THR A 708 -7.51 -3.98 9.37
N MET A 709 -7.44 -3.74 10.68
CA MET A 709 -8.46 -2.98 11.43
C MET A 709 -8.24 -1.49 11.19
#